data_AF-A0A246FLT4-F1
#
_entry.id   AF-A0A246FLT4-F1
#
_cell.length_a   1.000
_cell.length_b   1.000
_cell.length_c   1.000
_cell.angle_alpha   90.00
_cell.angle_beta   90.00
_cell.angle_gamma   90.00
#
_symmetry.space_group_name_H-M   'P 1'
#
loop_
_entity.id
_entity.type
_entity.pdbx_description
1 polymer ?
#
loop_
_entity_poly.entity_id
_entity_poly.type
_entity_poly.pdbx_seq_one_letter_code
_entity_poly.pdbx_strand_id
1 'polypeptide(L)'
;MKKLLLFLLLSGLTLAAGHGQAISPYLTGQNAWLPTALGTQVFNGQLDKLWPLVQQSKVKMVRIGGNGVNSNLVTNQQYIALIDSVRKIGAEPMVQVSEGRGRFTAAQAAQVVNHVNITMGRNIKYWIIGNEPDLNNASHPNPTPVAGVETYIKAFASAMKAVDPSILIVGPENASYNSYYPALVGGANDVTGKDANGRYYIDIISFHTYPFAGTQTRAQVINSPQNLANTVTNLLGLMANANTLHNRTGPEALRWALTEFNVDYANPTANTVEGVGVHSFLNGQYWAEVFGVGMKYEGVSMQPWSIHEGGGARGAGDLGYIDGGTVSTFKPRSAFWHEMLVSENLHGTNLNATDNQALVKVLSSTDNGTTAVMVLNESDATDYDFTVQLNAAAAPGAAVLRINVPANINNAYNDKIFAQSTLVLLFNSQGALTRKIVYSLQHAQNTLPPTYLKPGQTVTLAAFSADKTLTCVAPEAVTYTASVQGDFTTLDWNFGAGATPATATGKGPFTVTYTTAGAKDVTMTLVNPDTTIVVSKPGYVQVSSCVRTPFLGSPVALPGVVKAVEYDFGGQGAAYNDSDVINQGFVRDNTVPRGDEAVDTENGDGGTGNIGYTAPGEWVKYSVNVLRSGLYKVTARVASGTATGGVLRLSLNDVDKTGSVTVANTGGFGTYQDLVINNVYLEASPNAVLKLDIVGSGFNFSKLTFEEQPAAGIVVNRIYNATNEGTGQSDAVELLVVKDHQDIRGLIIKDFEANLTTDVGGKYQFSDQPLWKDLRIGTTIVLRKLAANIVGYTQDLDPADFKLDLALENPTYLRFVGLAGHTFNLTSTDMVLLKTGDPNGVANAVHAFASNTGTNPALYAAVTGPKLASTLGNGGGTFQYPLSTTQTTADYDGAKAAASTSVSFNWGDGFGANNIAYIAALRASVAPPAGTVVPGAIVVNRVYNGSNDGDGRFDAMELLVTQDHLDIRNLLVKDFESNITADNGGKYRFNNTDFWQDLRAGTTIVLRKLAGPAGYAQDVDASDFTIDLLLENATYLTSESAGNVFNITQTDMVVIKTGGAAGVAGAIHAFATRGGGSGGTPSALYTSVTSPKLVSPNTDAGGDPSSFHYPLNPDQQLSDYNGAKSEIYRGTIRNWGYGFGPGNERYIQSLRNALLPAPTALVATASANAIALTWADNATNETGFEVARSLDGVTYALVATLAPNTTAFSDPCLRYATRYYYKVRTTGEGLFSSYAAASTSTTTRPFLSCPRSRPSAV
;
A
#
# COMPACT_ATOMS: atom_id res chain seq x y z
N MET A 1 -60.72 -39.23 -66.27
CA MET A 1 -59.53 -39.69 -65.52
C MET A 1 -58.44 -40.13 -66.50
N LYS A 2 -57.62 -39.20 -67.02
CA LYS A 2 -56.37 -39.47 -67.79
C LYS A 2 -55.56 -38.18 -68.10
N LYS A 3 -55.81 -37.08 -67.36
CA LYS A 3 -55.10 -35.80 -67.47
C LYS A 3 -54.64 -35.24 -66.12
N LEU A 4 -54.49 -36.10 -65.11
CA LEU A 4 -53.97 -35.73 -63.78
C LEU A 4 -52.63 -36.40 -63.44
N LEU A 5 -52.01 -37.12 -64.40
CA LEU A 5 -50.74 -37.83 -64.19
C LEU A 5 -49.52 -37.21 -64.90
N LEU A 6 -49.67 -36.08 -65.61
CA LEU A 6 -48.55 -35.42 -66.29
C LEU A 6 -48.00 -34.18 -65.55
N PHE A 7 -48.61 -33.78 -64.43
CA PHE A 7 -48.13 -32.65 -63.61
C PHE A 7 -47.37 -33.08 -62.34
N LEU A 8 -47.21 -34.38 -62.11
CA LEU A 8 -46.48 -34.95 -60.97
C LEU A 8 -45.13 -35.59 -61.34
N LEU A 9 -44.67 -35.40 -62.59
CA LEU A 9 -43.40 -35.92 -63.11
C LEU A 9 -42.45 -34.84 -63.65
N LEU A 10 -42.75 -33.55 -63.41
CA LEU A 10 -41.82 -32.42 -63.66
C LEU A 10 -41.46 -31.64 -62.38
N SER A 11 -41.74 -32.18 -61.20
CA SER A 11 -41.29 -31.63 -59.91
C SER A 11 -40.01 -32.30 -59.37
N GLY A 12 -39.36 -33.14 -60.18
CA GLY A 12 -38.12 -33.81 -59.83
C GLY A 12 -37.07 -33.63 -60.91
N LEU A 13 -36.40 -32.47 -60.90
CA LEU A 13 -35.08 -32.16 -61.49
C LEU A 13 -34.95 -30.65 -61.73
N THR A 14 -35.09 -29.86 -60.66
CA THR A 14 -34.15 -28.73 -60.52
C THR A 14 -33.08 -29.23 -59.55
N LEU A 15 -31.99 -29.75 -60.12
CA LEU A 15 -30.70 -29.60 -59.46
C LEU A 15 -30.54 -28.10 -59.26
N ALA A 16 -30.96 -27.59 -58.10
CA ALA A 16 -30.50 -26.31 -57.63
C ALA A 16 -29.00 -26.52 -57.41
N ALA A 17 -28.21 -26.25 -58.46
CA ALA A 17 -26.81 -25.98 -58.30
C ALA A 17 -26.76 -24.89 -57.22
N GLY A 18 -26.32 -25.25 -56.02
CA GLY A 18 -26.12 -24.32 -54.93
C GLY A 18 -25.07 -23.31 -55.38
N HIS A 19 -25.53 -22.21 -55.98
CA HIS A 19 -24.71 -21.05 -56.19
C HIS A 19 -24.34 -20.56 -54.79
N GLY A 20 -23.10 -20.75 -54.38
CA GLY A 20 -22.65 -20.27 -53.08
C GLY A 20 -22.85 -18.75 -52.98
N GLN A 21 -22.96 -18.25 -51.76
CA GLN A 21 -23.21 -16.83 -51.49
C GLN A 21 -22.02 -15.97 -51.90
N ALA A 22 -22.27 -14.84 -52.56
CA ALA A 22 -21.20 -13.93 -52.96
C ALA A 22 -20.65 -13.19 -51.73
N ILE A 23 -19.34 -13.22 -51.55
CA ILE A 23 -18.65 -12.51 -50.49
C ILE A 23 -18.50 -11.05 -50.91
N SER A 24 -18.85 -10.13 -50.02
CA SER A 24 -18.67 -8.70 -50.28
C SER A 24 -17.19 -8.36 -50.50
N PRO A 25 -16.83 -7.59 -51.54
CA PRO A 25 -15.45 -7.10 -51.71
C PRO A 25 -15.03 -6.11 -50.62
N TYR A 26 -15.99 -5.63 -49.81
CA TYR A 26 -15.77 -4.72 -48.68
C TYR A 26 -15.94 -5.42 -47.33
N LEU A 27 -16.01 -6.76 -47.30
CA LEU A 27 -16.28 -7.54 -46.09
C LEU A 27 -15.37 -7.16 -44.93
N THR A 28 -14.06 -7.15 -45.17
CA THR A 28 -13.04 -6.83 -44.15
C THR A 28 -12.90 -5.32 -44.02
N GLY A 29 -13.62 -4.77 -43.06
CA GLY A 29 -13.62 -3.35 -42.69
C GLY A 29 -12.72 -3.02 -41.50
N GLN A 30 -12.58 -1.74 -41.17
CA GLN A 30 -11.98 -1.23 -39.92
C GLN A 30 -12.55 0.12 -39.48
N ASN A 31 -12.54 0.37 -38.18
CA ASN A 31 -12.90 1.69 -37.65
C ASN A 31 -11.68 2.58 -37.39
N ALA A 32 -11.73 3.78 -37.95
CA ALA A 32 -10.87 4.88 -37.53
C ALA A 32 -11.48 5.57 -36.31
N TRP A 33 -10.93 5.32 -35.12
CA TRP A 33 -11.34 5.99 -33.88
C TRP A 33 -11.11 7.50 -33.99
N LEU A 34 -12.14 8.29 -33.68
CA LEU A 34 -12.09 9.75 -33.73
C LEU A 34 -12.31 10.35 -32.32
N PRO A 35 -11.44 11.27 -31.88
CA PRO A 35 -11.60 11.91 -30.58
C PRO A 35 -12.78 12.90 -30.58
N THR A 36 -13.37 13.13 -29.41
CA THR A 36 -14.47 14.10 -29.22
C THR A 36 -14.09 15.54 -29.61
N ALA A 37 -12.79 15.87 -29.58
CA ALA A 37 -12.26 17.18 -29.98
C ALA A 37 -12.14 17.38 -31.50
N LEU A 38 -12.48 16.41 -32.35
CA LEU A 38 -12.27 16.50 -33.80
C LEU A 38 -12.92 17.76 -34.42
N GLY A 39 -14.11 18.18 -33.98
CA GLY A 39 -14.75 19.40 -34.49
C GLY A 39 -14.14 20.72 -33.99
N THR A 40 -13.24 20.68 -33.00
CA THR A 40 -12.55 21.86 -32.43
C THR A 40 -11.04 21.86 -32.68
N GLN A 41 -10.47 20.76 -33.19
CA GLN A 41 -9.03 20.60 -33.42
C GLN A 41 -8.74 19.88 -34.74
N VAL A 42 -7.71 20.34 -35.46
CA VAL A 42 -7.26 19.70 -36.71
C VAL A 42 -6.43 18.45 -36.38
N PHE A 43 -6.93 17.27 -36.76
CA PHE A 43 -6.29 15.98 -36.49
C PHE A 43 -5.52 15.47 -37.73
N ASN A 44 -4.46 16.19 -38.13
CA ASN A 44 -3.60 15.77 -39.24
C ASN A 44 -2.45 14.90 -38.74
N GLY A 45 -2.36 13.66 -39.26
CA GLY A 45 -1.12 12.87 -39.21
C GLY A 45 -0.98 11.79 -38.13
N GLN A 46 -1.99 11.46 -37.32
CA GLN A 46 -1.92 10.26 -36.46
C GLN A 46 -2.29 8.98 -37.23
N LEU A 47 -3.42 8.98 -37.94
CA LEU A 47 -3.83 7.86 -38.80
C LEU A 47 -2.87 7.65 -39.99
N ASP A 48 -2.40 8.73 -40.63
CA ASP A 48 -1.42 8.62 -41.74
C ASP A 48 -0.12 7.91 -41.32
N LYS A 49 0.25 7.95 -40.03
CA LYS A 49 1.42 7.22 -39.51
C LYS A 49 1.18 5.71 -39.40
N LEU A 50 -0.08 5.30 -39.20
CA LEU A 50 -0.49 3.91 -39.07
C LEU A 50 -0.73 3.26 -40.44
N TRP A 51 -1.08 4.04 -41.45
CA TRP A 51 -1.42 3.58 -42.81
C TRP A 51 -0.43 2.63 -43.49
N PRO A 52 0.90 2.82 -43.41
CA PRO A 52 1.84 1.85 -43.96
C PRO A 52 1.68 0.45 -43.36
N LEU A 53 1.26 0.36 -42.09
CA LEU A 53 1.01 -0.91 -41.43
C LEU A 53 -0.42 -1.40 -41.69
N VAL A 54 -1.43 -0.55 -41.54
CA VAL A 54 -2.85 -0.88 -41.78
C VAL A 54 -3.07 -1.39 -43.20
N GLN A 55 -2.40 -0.82 -44.22
CA GLN A 55 -2.50 -1.31 -45.60
C GLN A 55 -2.05 -2.78 -45.74
N GLN A 56 -1.17 -3.26 -44.85
CA GLN A 56 -0.73 -4.65 -44.85
C GLN A 56 -1.82 -5.60 -44.31
N SER A 57 -2.80 -5.13 -43.51
CA SER A 57 -3.97 -5.94 -43.14
C SER A 57 -4.94 -6.16 -44.30
N LYS A 58 -4.69 -5.51 -45.45
CA LYS A 58 -5.50 -5.57 -46.68
C LYS A 58 -6.94 -5.10 -46.52
N VAL A 59 -7.24 -4.36 -45.44
CA VAL A 59 -8.54 -3.74 -45.20
C VAL A 59 -9.12 -3.08 -46.46
N LYS A 60 -10.42 -3.30 -46.68
CA LYS A 60 -11.12 -2.89 -47.91
C LYS A 60 -12.04 -1.70 -47.71
N MET A 61 -12.46 -1.45 -46.47
CA MET A 61 -13.36 -0.35 -46.13
C MET A 61 -13.00 0.21 -44.76
N VAL A 62 -12.99 1.53 -44.59
CA VAL A 62 -12.76 2.16 -43.29
C VAL A 62 -13.93 3.04 -42.91
N ARG A 63 -14.56 2.74 -41.78
CA ARG A 63 -15.58 3.59 -41.17
C ARG A 63 -14.93 4.78 -40.46
N ILE A 64 -15.43 5.97 -40.76
CA ILE A 64 -15.10 7.25 -40.12
C ILE A 64 -16.32 7.66 -39.31
N GLY A 65 -16.30 7.43 -38.00
CA GLY A 65 -17.49 7.58 -37.16
C GLY A 65 -17.25 7.48 -35.65
N GLY A 66 -18.29 7.03 -34.94
CA GLY A 66 -18.31 6.86 -33.49
C GLY A 66 -18.77 8.10 -32.72
N ASN A 67 -18.69 8.01 -31.39
CA ASN A 67 -19.17 9.04 -30.47
C ASN A 67 -18.42 10.40 -30.61
N GLY A 68 -17.18 10.38 -31.11
CA GLY A 68 -16.41 11.60 -31.38
C GLY A 68 -17.08 12.51 -32.42
N VAL A 69 -17.58 11.93 -33.52
CA VAL A 69 -18.32 12.66 -34.57
C VAL A 69 -19.65 13.17 -34.04
N ASN A 70 -20.28 12.42 -33.13
CA ASN A 70 -21.52 12.85 -32.52
C ASN A 70 -21.38 13.98 -31.50
N SER A 71 -20.17 14.24 -31.01
CA SER A 71 -19.92 15.30 -30.01
C SER A 71 -19.88 16.70 -30.63
N ASN A 72 -19.22 16.87 -31.79
CA ASN A 72 -19.01 18.16 -32.44
C ASN A 72 -19.17 18.05 -33.96
N LEU A 73 -19.63 19.12 -34.61
CA LEU A 73 -19.73 19.15 -36.07
C LEU A 73 -18.32 19.14 -36.69
N VAL A 74 -18.00 18.09 -37.42
CA VAL A 74 -16.73 17.97 -38.16
C VAL A 74 -16.74 18.95 -39.34
N THR A 75 -15.65 19.68 -39.55
CA THR A 75 -15.57 20.66 -40.63
C THR A 75 -15.44 19.96 -41.99
N ASN A 76 -15.91 20.63 -43.04
CA ASN A 76 -15.78 20.16 -44.43
C ASN A 76 -14.34 19.79 -44.80
N GLN A 77 -13.35 20.60 -44.41
CA GLN A 77 -11.94 20.33 -44.69
C GLN A 77 -11.44 19.05 -44.00
N GLN A 78 -11.90 18.77 -42.78
CA GLN A 78 -11.52 17.56 -42.05
C GLN A 78 -12.12 16.31 -42.66
N TYR A 79 -13.39 16.36 -43.10
CA TYR A 79 -13.98 15.24 -43.85
C TYR A 79 -13.14 14.90 -45.09
N ILE A 80 -12.78 15.91 -45.90
CA ILE A 80 -11.95 15.69 -47.09
C ILE A 80 -10.60 15.09 -46.73
N ALA A 81 -9.92 15.61 -45.69
CA ALA A 81 -8.63 15.10 -45.27
C ALA A 81 -8.69 13.62 -44.83
N LEU A 82 -9.69 13.25 -44.02
CA LEU A 82 -9.88 11.87 -43.55
C LEU A 82 -10.24 10.93 -44.70
N ILE A 83 -11.16 11.34 -45.59
CA ILE A 83 -11.57 10.58 -46.78
C ILE A 83 -10.37 10.31 -47.70
N ASP A 84 -9.61 11.35 -48.02
CA ASP A 84 -8.44 11.23 -48.89
C ASP A 84 -7.37 10.35 -48.23
N SER A 85 -7.21 10.47 -46.91
CA SER A 85 -6.28 9.66 -46.12
C SER A 85 -6.64 8.17 -46.15
N VAL A 86 -7.92 7.80 -45.97
CA VAL A 86 -8.39 6.40 -46.10
C VAL A 86 -8.14 5.84 -47.50
N ARG A 87 -8.39 6.63 -48.54
CA ARG A 87 -8.18 6.16 -49.92
C ARG A 87 -6.71 5.94 -50.27
N LYS A 88 -5.75 6.56 -49.57
CA LYS A 88 -4.30 6.30 -49.79
C LYS A 88 -3.92 4.84 -49.57
N ILE A 89 -4.62 4.13 -48.69
CA ILE A 89 -4.36 2.69 -48.45
C ILE A 89 -5.17 1.78 -49.37
N GLY A 90 -6.00 2.34 -50.26
CA GLY A 90 -6.84 1.60 -51.20
C GLY A 90 -8.17 1.12 -50.60
N ALA A 91 -8.57 1.63 -49.44
CA ALA A 91 -9.84 1.31 -48.80
C ALA A 91 -10.94 2.31 -49.18
N GLU A 92 -12.19 1.84 -49.21
CA GLU A 92 -13.37 2.69 -49.41
C GLU A 92 -13.83 3.31 -48.08
N PRO A 93 -14.03 4.63 -47.99
CA PRO A 93 -14.54 5.26 -46.78
C PRO A 93 -16.05 5.05 -46.60
N MET A 94 -16.47 4.73 -45.38
CA MET A 94 -17.85 4.81 -44.91
C MET A 94 -17.97 5.98 -43.92
N VAL A 95 -18.75 7.01 -44.25
CA VAL A 95 -18.66 8.32 -43.58
C VAL A 95 -19.91 8.63 -42.77
N GLN A 96 -19.73 8.92 -41.47
CA GLN A 96 -20.82 9.38 -40.60
C GLN A 96 -21.08 10.88 -40.74
N VAL A 97 -22.35 11.26 -40.80
CA VAL A 97 -22.83 12.61 -40.45
C VAL A 97 -23.49 12.59 -39.07
N SER A 98 -23.28 13.63 -38.28
CA SER A 98 -23.82 13.67 -36.92
C SER A 98 -25.28 14.13 -36.88
N GLU A 99 -26.12 13.40 -36.14
CA GLU A 99 -27.44 13.88 -35.69
C GLU A 99 -27.33 14.60 -34.32
N GLY A 100 -26.27 14.32 -33.56
CA GLY A 100 -25.88 15.01 -32.33
C GLY A 100 -26.95 14.94 -31.24
N ARG A 101 -27.80 13.90 -31.25
CA ARG A 101 -29.02 13.77 -30.44
C ARG A 101 -29.94 15.00 -30.55
N GLY A 102 -30.13 15.50 -31.77
CA GLY A 102 -31.00 16.63 -32.08
C GLY A 102 -30.29 17.99 -32.11
N ARG A 103 -28.98 18.05 -31.88
CA ARG A 103 -28.19 19.29 -31.95
C ARG A 103 -27.86 19.73 -33.38
N PHE A 104 -27.84 18.79 -34.33
CA PHE A 104 -27.55 19.08 -35.72
C PHE A 104 -28.76 18.78 -36.61
N THR A 105 -28.79 19.43 -37.77
CA THR A 105 -29.97 19.43 -38.65
C THR A 105 -29.72 18.66 -39.94
N ALA A 106 -30.80 18.15 -40.55
CA ALA A 106 -30.77 17.51 -41.86
C ALA A 106 -30.17 18.41 -42.96
N ALA A 107 -30.38 19.73 -42.86
CA ALA A 107 -29.79 20.70 -43.78
C ALA A 107 -28.26 20.75 -43.67
N GLN A 108 -27.70 20.69 -42.46
CA GLN A 108 -26.25 20.63 -42.25
C GLN A 108 -25.67 19.32 -42.78
N ALA A 109 -26.33 18.18 -42.56
CA ALA A 109 -25.92 16.91 -43.15
C ALA A 109 -25.92 16.96 -44.69
N ALA A 110 -26.96 17.53 -45.30
CA ALA A 110 -27.02 17.74 -46.74
C ALA A 110 -25.90 18.67 -47.27
N GLN A 111 -25.54 19.72 -46.52
CA GLN A 111 -24.41 20.59 -46.86
C GLN A 111 -23.08 19.85 -46.85
N VAL A 112 -22.86 18.92 -45.91
CA VAL A 112 -21.67 18.06 -45.88
C VAL A 112 -21.62 17.18 -47.13
N VAL A 113 -22.72 16.50 -47.48
CA VAL A 113 -22.80 15.68 -48.71
C VAL A 113 -22.55 16.54 -49.96
N ASN A 114 -23.14 17.74 -50.02
CA ASN A 114 -22.95 18.66 -51.15
C ASN A 114 -21.50 19.09 -51.28
N HIS A 115 -20.85 19.38 -50.16
CA HIS A 115 -19.45 19.75 -50.20
C HIS A 115 -18.58 18.56 -50.62
N VAL A 116 -18.73 17.41 -49.97
CA VAL A 116 -17.86 16.24 -50.18
C VAL A 116 -18.05 15.63 -51.56
N ASN A 117 -19.29 15.32 -51.96
CA ASN A 117 -19.54 14.61 -53.21
C ASN A 117 -19.66 15.55 -54.40
N ILE A 118 -20.42 16.64 -54.28
CA ILE A 118 -20.72 17.51 -55.43
C ILE A 118 -19.60 18.54 -55.66
N THR A 119 -19.24 19.29 -54.62
CA THR A 119 -18.27 20.40 -54.75
C THR A 119 -16.85 19.87 -54.90
N MET A 120 -16.46 18.89 -54.07
CA MET A 120 -15.11 18.34 -54.04
C MET A 120 -14.97 17.05 -54.87
N GLY A 121 -16.04 16.54 -55.47
CA GLY A 121 -15.98 15.39 -56.38
C GLY A 121 -15.46 14.10 -55.74
N ARG A 122 -15.67 13.89 -54.42
CA ARG A 122 -15.14 12.70 -53.74
C ARG A 122 -16.01 11.45 -53.92
N ASN A 123 -17.23 11.56 -54.42
CA ASN A 123 -18.09 10.41 -54.79
C ASN A 123 -18.17 9.33 -53.69
N ILE A 124 -18.33 9.74 -52.43
CA ILE A 124 -18.49 8.82 -51.30
C ILE A 124 -19.85 8.15 -51.40
N LYS A 125 -19.85 6.82 -51.40
CA LYS A 125 -21.07 6.04 -51.59
C LYS A 125 -21.79 5.74 -50.28
N TYR A 126 -21.07 5.42 -49.21
CA TYR A 126 -21.65 4.91 -47.97
C TYR A 126 -21.69 5.99 -46.90
N TRP A 127 -22.89 6.39 -46.49
CA TRP A 127 -23.11 7.45 -45.52
C TRP A 127 -23.91 6.94 -44.32
N ILE A 128 -23.35 7.11 -43.14
CA ILE A 128 -23.98 6.78 -41.87
C ILE A 128 -24.71 8.02 -41.34
N ILE A 129 -25.92 7.85 -40.78
CA ILE A 129 -26.62 8.92 -40.05
C ILE A 129 -26.60 8.62 -38.56
N GLY A 130 -25.84 9.43 -37.80
CA GLY A 130 -25.71 9.31 -36.36
C GLY A 130 -24.87 8.14 -35.87
N ASN A 131 -24.90 7.89 -34.56
CA ASN A 131 -24.18 6.80 -33.89
C ASN A 131 -24.85 6.49 -32.54
N GLU A 132 -25.12 5.22 -32.29
CA GLU A 132 -25.57 4.68 -31.00
C GLU A 132 -26.73 5.46 -30.35
N PRO A 133 -27.87 5.61 -31.06
CA PRO A 133 -29.01 6.38 -30.55
C PRO A 133 -29.62 5.76 -29.28
N ASP A 134 -29.46 4.46 -29.08
CA ASP A 134 -30.00 3.67 -27.96
C ASP A 134 -29.05 3.58 -26.76
N LEU A 135 -27.80 4.04 -26.88
CA LEU A 135 -26.82 3.96 -25.81
C LEU A 135 -27.19 4.87 -24.64
N ASN A 136 -27.19 4.30 -23.44
CA ASN A 136 -27.43 4.99 -22.19
C ASN A 136 -26.25 4.78 -21.22
N ASN A 137 -25.37 5.78 -21.12
CA ASN A 137 -24.24 5.75 -20.21
C ASN A 137 -23.93 7.16 -19.66
N ALA A 138 -22.92 7.27 -18.79
CA ALA A 138 -22.56 8.54 -18.15
C ALA A 138 -22.24 9.67 -19.15
N SER A 139 -21.68 9.33 -20.32
CA SER A 139 -21.34 10.29 -21.37
C SER A 139 -22.52 10.61 -22.29
N HIS A 140 -23.54 9.74 -22.32
CA HIS A 140 -24.69 9.83 -23.20
C HIS A 140 -26.00 9.48 -22.46
N PRO A 141 -26.40 10.29 -21.46
CA PRO A 141 -27.65 10.07 -20.74
C PRO A 141 -28.83 10.33 -21.69
N ASN A 142 -29.91 9.58 -21.50
CA ASN A 142 -31.16 9.67 -22.28
C ASN A 142 -31.04 9.14 -23.73
N PRO A 143 -31.31 7.84 -23.96
CA PRO A 143 -31.35 7.29 -25.31
C PRO A 143 -32.47 7.92 -26.13
N THR A 144 -32.24 8.07 -27.44
CA THR A 144 -33.23 8.60 -28.38
C THR A 144 -34.36 7.58 -28.57
N PRO A 145 -35.62 7.92 -28.25
CA PRO A 145 -36.73 6.98 -28.44
C PRO A 145 -36.86 6.51 -29.89
N VAL A 146 -37.40 5.31 -30.10
CA VAL A 146 -37.58 4.71 -31.45
C VAL A 146 -38.26 5.68 -32.44
N ALA A 147 -39.32 6.38 -32.04
CA ALA A 147 -40.00 7.37 -32.88
C ALA A 147 -39.13 8.60 -33.21
N GLY A 148 -38.23 8.97 -32.29
CA GLY A 148 -37.21 9.99 -32.54
C GLY A 148 -36.19 9.53 -33.58
N VAL A 149 -35.77 8.26 -33.51
CA VAL A 149 -34.88 7.63 -34.50
C VAL A 149 -35.50 7.66 -35.90
N GLU A 150 -36.76 7.25 -36.02
CA GLU A 150 -37.51 7.35 -37.27
C GLU A 150 -37.51 8.79 -37.81
N THR A 151 -37.84 9.75 -36.95
CA THR A 151 -38.00 11.16 -37.34
C THR A 151 -36.73 11.74 -37.94
N TYR A 152 -35.58 11.59 -37.26
CA TYR A 152 -34.35 12.18 -37.78
C TYR A 152 -33.81 11.41 -38.99
N ILE A 153 -33.89 10.07 -39.01
CA ILE A 153 -33.38 9.29 -40.16
C ILE A 153 -34.13 9.70 -41.43
N LYS A 154 -35.46 9.77 -41.39
CA LYS A 154 -36.26 10.15 -42.56
C LYS A 154 -35.91 11.56 -43.05
N ALA A 155 -35.76 12.51 -42.14
CA ALA A 155 -35.42 13.88 -42.47
C ALA A 155 -34.01 14.00 -43.08
N PHE A 156 -33.01 13.40 -42.44
CA PHE A 156 -31.61 13.46 -42.87
C PHE A 156 -31.40 12.73 -44.21
N ALA A 157 -31.88 11.49 -44.33
CA ALA A 157 -31.75 10.72 -45.56
C ALA A 157 -32.38 11.43 -46.76
N SER A 158 -33.59 12.00 -46.59
CA SER A 158 -34.27 12.75 -47.65
C SER A 158 -33.48 13.98 -48.11
N ALA A 159 -32.90 14.72 -47.15
CA ALA A 159 -32.13 15.92 -47.44
C ALA A 159 -30.78 15.59 -48.11
N MET A 160 -30.08 14.58 -47.60
CA MET A 160 -28.80 14.12 -48.17
C MET A 160 -28.98 13.55 -49.58
N LYS A 161 -30.00 12.69 -49.80
CA LYS A 161 -30.30 12.14 -51.13
C LYS A 161 -30.88 13.16 -52.11
N ALA A 162 -31.34 14.33 -51.64
CA ALA A 162 -31.71 15.46 -52.51
C ALA A 162 -30.52 16.17 -53.12
N VAL A 163 -29.38 16.08 -52.45
CA VAL A 163 -28.12 16.57 -52.98
C VAL A 163 -27.47 15.53 -53.89
N ASP A 164 -27.36 14.29 -53.43
CA ASP A 164 -26.75 13.21 -54.19
C ASP A 164 -27.61 11.93 -54.09
N PRO A 165 -28.46 11.66 -55.10
CA PRO A 165 -29.32 10.47 -55.11
C PRO A 165 -28.56 9.14 -55.19
N SER A 166 -27.25 9.15 -55.51
CA SER A 166 -26.44 7.94 -55.68
C SER A 166 -25.89 7.36 -54.38
N ILE A 167 -25.99 8.11 -53.27
CA ILE A 167 -25.52 7.66 -51.97
C ILE A 167 -26.39 6.55 -51.38
N LEU A 168 -25.75 5.69 -50.61
CA LEU A 168 -26.38 4.66 -49.80
C LEU A 168 -26.35 5.07 -48.33
N ILE A 169 -27.50 5.01 -47.68
CA ILE A 169 -27.64 5.33 -46.26
C ILE A 169 -27.49 4.05 -45.43
N VAL A 170 -26.64 4.16 -44.41
CA VAL A 170 -26.34 3.13 -43.41
C VAL A 170 -26.91 3.59 -42.07
N GLY A 171 -27.69 2.73 -41.41
CA GLY A 171 -28.30 3.02 -40.10
C GLY A 171 -29.20 1.87 -39.62
N PRO A 172 -29.72 1.90 -38.39
CA PRO A 172 -29.75 3.03 -37.44
C PRO A 172 -28.53 3.16 -36.51
N GLU A 173 -27.48 2.33 -36.66
CA GLU A 173 -26.26 2.36 -35.83
C GLU A 173 -26.50 2.16 -34.33
N ASN A 174 -27.46 1.31 -33.93
CA ASN A 174 -27.63 1.02 -32.51
C ASN A 174 -26.37 0.35 -31.91
N ALA A 175 -26.07 0.66 -30.66
CA ALA A 175 -24.95 0.07 -29.89
C ALA A 175 -25.05 -1.45 -29.72
N SER A 176 -26.24 -2.01 -29.96
CA SER A 176 -26.49 -3.44 -30.05
C SER A 176 -27.72 -3.73 -30.91
N TYR A 177 -27.84 -4.96 -31.42
CA TYR A 177 -29.12 -5.43 -31.94
C TYR A 177 -30.11 -5.65 -30.78
N ASN A 178 -31.23 -4.93 -30.78
CA ASN A 178 -32.18 -4.94 -29.68
C ASN A 178 -33.64 -4.68 -30.12
N SER A 179 -34.50 -4.27 -29.19
CA SER A 179 -35.94 -4.06 -29.40
C SER A 179 -36.29 -2.94 -30.37
N TYR A 180 -35.34 -2.11 -30.82
CA TYR A 180 -35.57 -1.06 -31.82
C TYR A 180 -35.85 -1.65 -33.22
N TYR A 181 -35.16 -2.74 -33.58
CA TYR A 181 -35.16 -3.27 -34.95
C TYR A 181 -36.54 -3.73 -35.44
N PRO A 182 -37.34 -4.48 -34.66
CA PRO A 182 -38.70 -4.85 -35.08
C PRO A 182 -39.62 -3.65 -35.38
N ALA A 183 -39.38 -2.49 -34.75
CA ALA A 183 -40.16 -1.29 -35.00
C ALA A 183 -39.63 -0.48 -36.21
N LEU A 184 -38.30 -0.39 -36.35
CA LEU A 184 -37.63 0.39 -37.39
C LEU A 184 -37.56 -0.32 -38.75
N VAL A 185 -37.55 -1.65 -38.78
CA VAL A 185 -37.39 -2.45 -40.01
C VAL A 185 -38.73 -3.06 -40.41
N GLY A 186 -39.52 -2.31 -41.19
CA GLY A 186 -40.84 -2.74 -41.66
C GLY A 186 -41.95 -2.72 -40.60
N GLY A 187 -41.68 -2.14 -39.42
CA GLY A 187 -42.60 -2.04 -38.29
C GLY A 187 -43.36 -0.72 -38.20
N ALA A 188 -43.81 -0.37 -36.98
CA ALA A 188 -44.63 0.82 -36.73
C ALA A 188 -43.88 2.16 -36.94
N ASN A 189 -42.55 2.15 -36.80
CA ASN A 189 -41.67 3.32 -36.95
C ASN A 189 -40.72 3.14 -38.13
N ASP A 190 -41.23 2.52 -39.20
CA ASP A 190 -40.42 2.01 -40.29
C ASP A 190 -39.59 3.09 -41.01
N VAL A 191 -38.29 2.85 -41.11
CA VAL A 191 -37.29 3.67 -41.83
C VAL A 191 -36.80 3.02 -43.12
N THR A 192 -37.41 1.92 -43.56
CA THR A 192 -37.00 1.20 -44.77
C THR A 192 -37.79 1.57 -46.03
N GLY A 193 -38.87 2.34 -45.87
CA GLY A 193 -39.70 2.87 -46.95
C GLY A 193 -39.08 4.02 -47.74
N LYS A 194 -39.92 4.75 -48.49
CA LYS A 194 -39.52 5.81 -49.42
C LYS A 194 -39.93 7.21 -48.95
N ASP A 195 -39.16 8.20 -49.38
CA ASP A 195 -39.55 9.61 -49.33
C ASP A 195 -40.54 9.97 -50.45
N ALA A 196 -40.99 11.23 -50.44
CA ALA A 196 -41.94 11.75 -51.42
C ALA A 196 -41.41 11.75 -52.86
N ASN A 197 -40.08 11.62 -53.06
CA ASN A 197 -39.44 11.54 -54.37
C ASN A 197 -39.13 10.09 -54.78
N GLY A 198 -39.64 9.09 -54.03
CA GLY A 198 -39.48 7.68 -54.33
C GLY A 198 -38.12 7.10 -53.94
N ARG A 199 -37.31 7.81 -53.16
CA ARG A 199 -35.98 7.36 -52.71
C ARG A 199 -36.09 6.70 -51.35
N TYR A 200 -35.42 5.56 -51.17
CA TYR A 200 -35.42 4.86 -49.89
C TYR A 200 -34.68 5.64 -48.81
N TYR A 201 -35.16 5.61 -47.56
CA TYR A 201 -34.47 6.30 -46.46
C TYR A 201 -33.20 5.58 -46.01
N ILE A 202 -33.26 4.25 -45.82
CA ILE A 202 -32.10 3.39 -45.52
C ILE A 202 -31.90 2.34 -46.62
N ASP A 203 -30.63 2.05 -46.91
CA ASP A 203 -30.22 1.02 -47.87
C ASP A 203 -29.47 -0.14 -47.21
N ILE A 204 -28.80 0.12 -46.08
CA ILE A 204 -28.02 -0.85 -45.32
C ILE A 204 -28.40 -0.75 -43.84
N ILE A 205 -28.97 -1.83 -43.29
CA ILE A 205 -29.26 -1.93 -41.86
C ILE A 205 -27.98 -2.21 -41.09
N SER A 206 -27.65 -1.39 -40.11
CA SER A 206 -26.43 -1.52 -39.33
C SER A 206 -26.64 -1.55 -37.82
N PHE A 207 -25.76 -2.25 -37.13
CA PHE A 207 -25.72 -2.38 -35.67
C PHE A 207 -24.29 -2.63 -35.17
N HIS A 208 -24.07 -2.48 -33.87
CA HIS A 208 -22.80 -2.77 -33.21
C HIS A 208 -22.87 -4.05 -32.38
N THR A 209 -21.73 -4.65 -32.03
CA THR A 209 -21.69 -5.75 -31.06
C THR A 209 -20.39 -5.79 -30.24
N TYR A 210 -20.56 -5.75 -28.92
CA TYR A 210 -19.50 -5.98 -27.94
C TYR A 210 -20.03 -6.94 -26.87
N PRO A 211 -19.80 -8.25 -27.04
CA PRO A 211 -20.43 -9.25 -26.19
C PRO A 211 -20.05 -9.16 -24.71
N PHE A 212 -18.88 -8.61 -24.37
CA PHE A 212 -18.39 -8.63 -22.99
C PHE A 212 -17.71 -7.33 -22.51
N ALA A 213 -17.44 -7.31 -21.21
CA ALA A 213 -16.94 -6.17 -20.43
C ALA A 213 -15.78 -6.57 -19.49
N GLY A 214 -14.89 -7.46 -19.95
CA GLY A 214 -13.67 -7.82 -19.23
C GLY A 214 -13.83 -8.93 -18.18
N THR A 215 -14.98 -9.61 -18.16
CA THR A 215 -15.29 -10.71 -17.23
C THR A 215 -15.59 -12.03 -17.95
N GLN A 216 -15.34 -12.08 -19.25
CA GLN A 216 -15.63 -13.24 -20.09
C GLN A 216 -14.70 -14.42 -19.83
N THR A 217 -15.24 -15.61 -20.04
CA THR A 217 -14.50 -16.86 -20.05
C THR A 217 -14.15 -17.27 -21.49
N ARG A 218 -13.14 -18.13 -21.65
CA ARG A 218 -12.76 -18.67 -22.95
C ARG A 218 -13.95 -19.31 -23.68
N ALA A 219 -14.74 -20.12 -22.97
CA ALA A 219 -15.91 -20.78 -23.54
C ALA A 219 -16.98 -19.78 -24.02
N GLN A 220 -17.15 -18.65 -23.34
CA GLN A 220 -18.06 -17.60 -23.79
C GLN A 220 -17.57 -16.96 -25.08
N VAL A 221 -16.26 -16.65 -25.18
CA VAL A 221 -15.67 -16.08 -26.40
C VAL A 221 -15.86 -17.01 -27.60
N ILE A 222 -15.51 -18.30 -27.46
CA ILE A 222 -15.65 -19.33 -28.51
C ILE A 222 -17.09 -19.46 -29.02
N ASN A 223 -18.09 -19.33 -28.14
CA ASN A 223 -19.49 -19.48 -28.53
C ASN A 223 -20.13 -18.17 -29.05
N SER A 224 -19.46 -17.03 -28.89
CA SER A 224 -20.04 -15.71 -29.19
C SER A 224 -20.35 -15.49 -30.69
N PRO A 225 -19.52 -15.91 -31.67
CA PRO A 225 -19.85 -15.78 -33.10
C PRO A 225 -21.15 -16.48 -33.49
N GLN A 226 -21.48 -17.61 -32.85
CA GLN A 226 -22.76 -18.29 -33.08
C GLN A 226 -23.95 -17.45 -32.60
N ASN A 227 -23.80 -16.70 -31.50
CA ASN A 227 -24.83 -15.77 -31.05
C ASN A 227 -25.04 -14.63 -32.07
N LEU A 228 -23.96 -14.13 -32.67
CA LEU A 228 -24.05 -13.16 -33.76
C LEU A 228 -24.77 -13.74 -34.98
N ALA A 229 -24.47 -14.97 -35.38
CA ALA A 229 -25.17 -15.64 -36.49
C ALA A 229 -26.68 -15.76 -36.25
N ASN A 230 -27.09 -16.06 -35.01
CA ASN A 230 -28.50 -16.10 -34.62
C ASN A 230 -29.15 -14.70 -34.73
N THR A 231 -28.46 -13.67 -34.24
CA THR A 231 -28.89 -12.25 -34.38
C THR A 231 -29.09 -11.86 -35.83
N VAL A 232 -28.13 -12.16 -36.70
CA VAL A 232 -28.19 -11.85 -38.12
C VAL A 232 -29.35 -12.61 -38.80
N THR A 233 -29.58 -13.87 -38.43
CA THR A 233 -30.73 -14.65 -38.94
C THR A 233 -32.06 -13.96 -38.63
N ASN A 234 -32.23 -13.44 -37.41
CA ASN A 234 -33.42 -12.67 -37.03
C ASN A 234 -33.55 -11.38 -37.84
N LEU A 235 -32.44 -10.64 -37.99
CA LEU A 235 -32.41 -9.41 -38.79
C LEU A 235 -32.79 -9.67 -40.25
N LEU A 236 -32.27 -10.73 -40.87
CA LEU A 236 -32.60 -11.10 -42.25
C LEU A 236 -34.09 -11.40 -42.41
N GLY A 237 -34.75 -11.99 -41.40
CA GLY A 237 -36.20 -12.15 -41.38
C GLY A 237 -36.95 -10.82 -41.41
N LEU A 238 -36.54 -9.83 -40.59
CA LEU A 238 -37.11 -8.48 -40.62
C LEU A 238 -36.87 -7.79 -41.96
N MET A 239 -35.66 -7.89 -42.50
CA MET A 239 -35.30 -7.30 -43.79
C MET A 239 -36.09 -7.92 -44.95
N ALA A 240 -36.34 -9.23 -44.95
CA ALA A 240 -37.16 -9.89 -45.96
C ALA A 240 -38.61 -9.37 -45.95
N ASN A 241 -39.17 -9.17 -44.75
CA ASN A 241 -40.50 -8.57 -44.58
C ASN A 241 -40.53 -7.12 -45.08
N ALA A 242 -39.54 -6.31 -44.71
CA ALA A 242 -39.41 -4.93 -45.17
C ALA A 242 -39.19 -4.82 -46.68
N ASN A 243 -38.38 -5.69 -47.28
CA ASN A 243 -38.17 -5.76 -48.72
C ASN A 243 -39.49 -6.08 -49.45
N THR A 244 -40.27 -7.02 -48.93
CA THR A 244 -41.60 -7.34 -49.48
C THR A 244 -42.55 -6.16 -49.33
N LEU A 245 -42.61 -5.55 -48.14
CA LEU A 245 -43.49 -4.41 -47.85
C LEU A 245 -43.24 -3.22 -48.80
N HIS A 246 -41.98 -2.95 -49.12
CA HIS A 246 -41.56 -1.79 -49.92
C HIS A 246 -41.14 -2.10 -51.35
N ASN A 247 -41.48 -3.31 -51.83
CA ASN A 247 -41.18 -3.81 -53.17
C ASN A 247 -39.70 -3.65 -53.56
N ARG A 248 -38.79 -3.92 -52.62
CA ARG A 248 -37.34 -3.83 -52.83
C ARG A 248 -36.85 -5.12 -53.47
N THR A 249 -36.20 -5.01 -54.63
CA THR A 249 -35.67 -6.18 -55.37
C THR A 249 -34.32 -5.85 -56.01
N GLY A 250 -33.54 -6.88 -56.33
CA GLY A 250 -32.25 -6.72 -56.99
C GLY A 250 -31.30 -5.78 -56.22
N PRO A 251 -30.65 -4.81 -56.89
CA PRO A 251 -29.74 -3.85 -56.24
C PRO A 251 -30.37 -2.98 -55.15
N GLU A 252 -31.69 -2.83 -55.15
CA GLU A 252 -32.44 -2.02 -54.18
C GLU A 252 -32.81 -2.80 -52.92
N ALA A 253 -32.62 -4.13 -52.89
CA ALA A 253 -32.88 -4.93 -51.69
C ALA A 253 -32.04 -4.42 -50.51
N LEU A 254 -32.65 -4.39 -49.32
CA LEU A 254 -31.94 -4.04 -48.09
C LEU A 254 -30.76 -4.98 -47.90
N ARG A 255 -29.64 -4.40 -47.52
CA ARG A 255 -28.43 -5.13 -47.10
C ARG A 255 -28.17 -4.85 -45.62
N TRP A 256 -27.17 -5.50 -45.05
CA TRP A 256 -26.78 -5.25 -43.66
C TRP A 256 -25.26 -5.12 -43.50
N ALA A 257 -24.84 -4.45 -42.43
CA ALA A 257 -23.44 -4.30 -42.06
C ALA A 257 -23.29 -4.35 -40.54
N LEU A 258 -22.14 -4.84 -40.07
CA LEU A 258 -21.73 -4.72 -38.68
C LEU A 258 -20.72 -3.59 -38.64
N THR A 259 -21.17 -2.40 -38.23
CA THR A 259 -20.40 -1.16 -38.35
C THR A 259 -19.47 -0.90 -37.17
N GLU A 260 -19.63 -1.67 -36.10
CA GLU A 260 -18.70 -1.67 -34.97
C GLU A 260 -18.74 -3.01 -34.24
N PHE A 261 -17.58 -3.63 -34.03
CA PHE A 261 -17.50 -4.80 -33.17
C PHE A 261 -16.14 -5.00 -32.53
N ASN A 262 -16.12 -5.64 -31.37
CA ASN A 262 -14.94 -6.33 -30.85
C ASN A 262 -15.40 -7.42 -29.87
N VAL A 263 -14.49 -8.23 -29.33
CA VAL A 263 -14.84 -9.22 -28.30
C VAL A 263 -15.34 -8.52 -27.03
N ASP A 264 -14.74 -7.38 -26.67
CA ASP A 264 -15.10 -6.60 -25.48
C ASP A 264 -15.13 -5.10 -25.77
N TYR A 265 -15.95 -4.37 -25.01
CA TYR A 265 -15.86 -2.90 -24.92
C TYR A 265 -15.02 -2.43 -23.73
N ALA A 266 -14.63 -3.34 -22.84
CA ALA A 266 -13.72 -3.10 -21.73
C ALA A 266 -12.86 -4.35 -21.53
N ASN A 267 -11.54 -4.21 -21.57
CA ASN A 267 -10.64 -5.36 -21.48
C ASN A 267 -10.60 -5.98 -20.07
N PRO A 268 -10.36 -7.30 -19.96
CA PRO A 268 -10.08 -7.94 -18.67
C PRO A 268 -8.80 -7.39 -18.04
N THR A 269 -8.69 -7.46 -16.71
CA THR A 269 -7.49 -7.03 -15.96
C THR A 269 -6.23 -7.72 -16.47
N ALA A 270 -6.31 -9.03 -16.78
CA ALA A 270 -5.26 -9.79 -17.43
C ALA A 270 -5.52 -9.88 -18.94
N ASN A 271 -5.01 -8.90 -19.69
CA ASN A 271 -5.18 -8.81 -21.15
C ASN A 271 -3.91 -9.25 -21.90
N THR A 272 -3.65 -10.56 -21.90
CA THR A 272 -2.45 -11.15 -22.50
C THR A 272 -2.72 -11.76 -23.87
N VAL A 273 -1.67 -12.18 -24.57
CA VAL A 273 -1.76 -12.84 -25.89
C VAL A 273 -2.43 -14.23 -25.79
N GLU A 274 -2.29 -14.91 -24.66
CA GLU A 274 -2.90 -16.21 -24.33
C GLU A 274 -4.31 -16.07 -23.75
N GLY A 275 -4.71 -14.85 -23.38
CA GLY A 275 -5.95 -14.58 -22.66
C GLY A 275 -7.20 -14.63 -23.54
N VAL A 276 -8.21 -13.86 -23.13
CA VAL A 276 -9.55 -13.83 -23.76
C VAL A 276 -10.02 -12.43 -24.13
N GLY A 277 -9.22 -11.41 -23.82
CA GLY A 277 -9.49 -10.01 -24.15
C GLY A 277 -9.07 -9.62 -25.56
N VAL A 278 -9.18 -8.33 -25.91
CA VAL A 278 -8.92 -7.83 -27.26
C VAL A 278 -7.50 -8.14 -27.76
N HIS A 279 -6.52 -8.31 -26.86
CA HIS A 279 -5.12 -8.55 -27.28
C HIS A 279 -4.78 -10.01 -27.47
N SER A 280 -5.72 -10.90 -27.18
CA SER A 280 -5.52 -12.34 -27.24
C SER A 280 -5.43 -12.88 -28.68
N PHE A 281 -4.77 -14.02 -28.83
CA PHE A 281 -4.82 -14.82 -30.05
C PHE A 281 -6.26 -15.28 -30.35
N LEU A 282 -7.01 -15.64 -29.30
CA LEU A 282 -8.40 -16.04 -29.41
C LEU A 282 -9.29 -14.94 -29.98
N ASN A 283 -9.07 -13.66 -29.63
CA ASN A 283 -9.79 -12.55 -30.25
C ASN A 283 -9.54 -12.46 -31.77
N GLY A 284 -8.34 -12.82 -32.22
CA GLY A 284 -8.07 -12.92 -33.66
C GLY A 284 -8.90 -14.01 -34.34
N GLN A 285 -9.03 -15.18 -33.70
CA GLN A 285 -9.91 -16.25 -34.19
C GLN A 285 -11.39 -15.82 -34.17
N TYR A 286 -11.83 -15.17 -33.10
CA TYR A 286 -13.16 -14.56 -32.99
C TYR A 286 -13.45 -13.57 -34.13
N TRP A 287 -12.51 -12.68 -34.48
CA TRP A 287 -12.66 -11.77 -35.62
C TRP A 287 -12.82 -12.53 -36.95
N ALA A 288 -12.00 -13.58 -37.17
CA ALA A 288 -12.12 -14.41 -38.37
C ALA A 288 -13.51 -15.03 -38.48
N GLU A 289 -14.06 -15.56 -37.39
CA GLU A 289 -15.41 -16.11 -37.37
C GLU A 289 -16.50 -15.05 -37.61
N VAL A 290 -16.37 -13.85 -37.04
CA VAL A 290 -17.29 -12.72 -37.31
C VAL A 290 -17.28 -12.37 -38.80
N PHE A 291 -16.11 -12.34 -39.45
CA PHE A 291 -16.04 -12.21 -40.91
C PHE A 291 -16.71 -13.39 -41.62
N GLY A 292 -16.56 -14.62 -41.11
CA GLY A 292 -17.25 -15.81 -41.60
C GLY A 292 -18.78 -15.71 -41.54
N VAL A 293 -19.33 -15.11 -40.47
CA VAL A 293 -20.76 -14.77 -40.39
C VAL A 293 -21.12 -13.81 -41.53
N GLY A 294 -20.32 -12.77 -41.76
CA GLY A 294 -20.52 -11.86 -42.88
C GLY A 294 -20.45 -12.55 -44.25
N MET A 295 -19.53 -13.49 -44.47
CA MET A 295 -19.43 -14.31 -45.69
C MET A 295 -20.67 -15.16 -45.92
N LYS A 296 -21.15 -15.83 -44.87
CA LYS A 296 -22.28 -16.77 -44.92
C LYS A 296 -23.63 -16.08 -45.10
N TYR A 297 -23.79 -14.89 -44.52
CA TYR A 297 -25.06 -14.16 -44.48
C TYR A 297 -25.04 -12.87 -45.32
N GLU A 298 -24.10 -12.74 -46.26
CA GLU A 298 -24.03 -11.65 -47.25
C GLU A 298 -23.94 -10.24 -46.63
N GLY A 299 -23.16 -10.11 -45.56
CA GLY A 299 -22.87 -8.83 -44.93
C GLY A 299 -22.03 -7.92 -45.84
N VAL A 300 -22.40 -6.64 -45.93
CA VAL A 300 -21.69 -5.64 -46.75
C VAL A 300 -20.28 -5.42 -46.23
N SER A 301 -20.14 -5.22 -44.92
CA SER A 301 -18.86 -5.00 -44.27
C SER A 301 -18.97 -5.24 -42.77
N MET A 302 -17.97 -5.92 -42.20
CA MET A 302 -17.79 -6.08 -40.76
C MET A 302 -16.64 -5.19 -40.35
N GLN A 303 -16.87 -4.29 -39.40
CA GLN A 303 -15.96 -3.21 -39.05
C GLN A 303 -15.51 -3.37 -37.59
N PRO A 304 -14.35 -3.98 -37.32
CA PRO A 304 -13.84 -4.08 -35.97
C PRO A 304 -13.53 -2.71 -35.39
N TRP A 305 -13.58 -2.58 -34.07
CA TRP A 305 -13.15 -1.41 -33.33
C TRP A 305 -11.95 -1.77 -32.45
N SER A 306 -10.75 -1.23 -32.66
CA SER A 306 -10.41 -0.21 -33.66
C SER A 306 -8.99 -0.36 -34.19
N ILE A 307 -8.59 0.54 -35.10
CA ILE A 307 -7.25 0.55 -35.67
C ILE A 307 -6.17 0.81 -34.59
N HIS A 308 -6.39 1.79 -33.72
CA HIS A 308 -5.42 2.18 -32.68
C HIS A 308 -6.10 3.00 -31.59
N GLU A 309 -5.97 2.58 -30.33
CA GLU A 309 -6.59 3.24 -29.18
C GLU A 309 -5.65 3.16 -27.96
N GLY A 310 -5.81 4.06 -26.98
CA GLY A 310 -5.02 4.02 -25.75
C GLY A 310 -3.49 4.14 -25.94
N GLY A 311 -3.04 4.63 -27.09
CA GLY A 311 -1.62 4.71 -27.46
C GLY A 311 -0.98 3.36 -27.81
N GLY A 312 -1.77 2.29 -27.99
CA GLY A 312 -1.25 0.94 -28.25
C GLY A 312 -0.49 0.35 -27.05
N ALA A 313 -0.80 0.81 -25.83
CA ALA A 313 -0.10 0.49 -24.58
C ALA A 313 -0.68 -0.72 -23.84
N ARG A 314 -1.70 -1.37 -24.41
CA ARG A 314 -2.40 -2.53 -23.87
C ARG A 314 -3.15 -2.31 -22.55
N GLY A 315 -3.56 -1.07 -22.27
CA GLY A 315 -4.37 -0.73 -21.09
C GLY A 315 -5.85 -1.15 -21.21
N ALA A 316 -6.62 -0.94 -20.15
CA ALA A 316 -8.04 -1.31 -20.08
C ALA A 316 -8.90 -0.72 -21.22
N GLY A 317 -8.56 0.48 -21.70
CA GLY A 317 -9.23 1.15 -22.82
C GLY A 317 -8.58 0.99 -24.20
N ASP A 318 -7.57 0.12 -24.34
CA ASP A 318 -6.92 -0.12 -25.64
C ASP A 318 -7.61 -1.28 -26.37
N LEU A 319 -8.52 -0.95 -27.28
CA LEU A 319 -9.23 -1.93 -28.12
C LEU A 319 -8.60 -2.08 -29.52
N GLY A 320 -7.39 -1.55 -29.71
CA GLY A 320 -6.71 -1.54 -31.00
C GLY A 320 -6.23 -2.92 -31.46
N TYR A 321 -5.98 -3.09 -32.75
CA TYR A 321 -5.23 -4.25 -33.30
C TYR A 321 -3.74 -3.96 -33.59
N ILE A 322 -3.23 -2.77 -33.24
CA ILE A 322 -1.82 -2.35 -33.39
C ILE A 322 -1.29 -1.88 -32.03
N ASP A 323 -0.13 -2.42 -31.62
CA ASP A 323 0.64 -1.97 -30.46
C ASP A 323 1.48 -0.72 -30.76
N GLY A 324 1.91 0.00 -29.71
CA GLY A 324 2.93 1.05 -29.77
C GLY A 324 2.39 2.45 -30.10
N GLY A 325 3.04 3.49 -29.60
CA GLY A 325 2.62 4.90 -29.77
C GLY A 325 3.35 5.68 -30.88
N THR A 326 4.36 5.08 -31.54
CA THR A 326 5.19 5.76 -32.54
C THR A 326 5.47 4.84 -33.73
N VAL A 327 5.83 5.42 -34.89
CA VAL A 327 6.11 4.67 -36.13
C VAL A 327 7.15 3.56 -35.92
N SER A 328 8.19 3.80 -35.11
CA SER A 328 9.23 2.79 -34.82
C SER A 328 8.80 1.73 -33.82
N THR A 329 7.69 1.92 -33.11
CA THR A 329 7.17 0.98 -32.10
C THR A 329 5.87 0.30 -32.50
N PHE A 330 5.31 0.64 -33.67
CA PHE A 330 4.09 0.00 -34.16
C PHE A 330 4.29 -1.48 -34.46
N LYS A 331 3.43 -2.33 -33.91
CA LYS A 331 3.48 -3.79 -34.13
C LYS A 331 2.07 -4.37 -34.29
N PRO A 332 1.82 -5.23 -35.29
CA PRO A 332 0.55 -5.95 -35.43
C PRO A 332 0.22 -6.86 -34.26
N ARG A 333 -1.06 -6.91 -33.87
CA ARG A 333 -1.61 -7.92 -32.93
C ARG A 333 -2.23 -9.10 -33.67
N SER A 334 -2.66 -10.12 -32.93
CA SER A 334 -3.30 -11.31 -33.52
C SER A 334 -4.53 -11.00 -34.37
N ALA A 335 -5.35 -10.04 -33.96
CA ALA A 335 -6.53 -9.60 -34.70
C ALA A 335 -6.17 -9.03 -36.09
N PHE A 336 -5.07 -8.27 -36.18
CA PHE A 336 -4.55 -7.77 -37.45
C PHE A 336 -4.21 -8.91 -38.42
N TRP A 337 -3.48 -9.93 -37.94
CA TRP A 337 -3.06 -11.04 -38.79
C TRP A 337 -4.24 -11.90 -39.23
N HIS A 338 -5.24 -12.12 -38.37
CA HIS A 338 -6.46 -12.84 -38.75
C HIS A 338 -7.30 -12.06 -39.77
N GLU A 339 -7.45 -10.75 -39.60
CA GLU A 339 -8.09 -9.90 -40.61
C GLU A 339 -7.36 -9.98 -41.95
N MET A 340 -6.02 -9.90 -41.94
CA MET A 340 -5.21 -10.06 -43.15
C MET A 340 -5.44 -11.42 -43.83
N LEU A 341 -5.42 -12.52 -43.06
CA LEU A 341 -5.61 -13.87 -43.60
C LEU A 341 -6.97 -14.03 -44.26
N VAL A 342 -8.04 -13.47 -43.68
CA VAL A 342 -9.37 -13.42 -44.28
C VAL A 342 -9.36 -12.52 -45.53
N SER A 343 -8.83 -11.31 -45.41
CA SER A 343 -8.85 -10.27 -46.45
C SER A 343 -7.94 -10.54 -47.65
N GLU A 344 -6.98 -11.45 -47.52
CA GLU A 344 -6.10 -11.86 -48.61
C GLU A 344 -6.61 -13.11 -49.33
N ASN A 345 -7.30 -14.01 -48.61
CA ASN A 345 -7.52 -15.38 -49.10
C ASN A 345 -9.00 -15.78 -49.25
N LEU A 346 -9.93 -15.14 -48.53
CA LEU A 346 -11.35 -15.51 -48.53
C LEU A 346 -12.18 -14.55 -49.37
N HIS A 347 -12.26 -14.84 -50.67
CA HIS A 347 -12.94 -14.03 -51.68
C HIS A 347 -13.87 -14.86 -52.57
N GLY A 348 -14.60 -14.16 -53.44
CA GLY A 348 -15.49 -14.75 -54.43
C GLY A 348 -16.74 -15.29 -53.79
N THR A 349 -16.88 -16.61 -53.77
CA THR A 349 -18.08 -17.31 -53.32
C THR A 349 -17.81 -18.07 -52.03
N ASN A 350 -18.61 -17.82 -50.99
CA ASN A 350 -18.58 -18.56 -49.74
C ASN A 350 -18.97 -20.03 -49.98
N LEU A 351 -18.16 -20.93 -49.45
CA LEU A 351 -18.42 -22.36 -49.39
C LEU A 351 -18.73 -22.69 -47.94
N ASN A 352 -19.95 -23.13 -47.66
CA ASN A 352 -20.43 -23.43 -46.30
C ASN A 352 -19.82 -24.74 -45.79
N ALA A 353 -18.52 -24.72 -45.48
CA ALA A 353 -17.82 -25.87 -44.95
C ALA A 353 -18.31 -26.24 -43.55
N THR A 354 -18.15 -27.51 -43.20
CA THR A 354 -18.50 -28.06 -41.88
C THR A 354 -17.35 -28.89 -41.34
N ASP A 355 -17.23 -28.93 -40.01
CA ASP A 355 -16.33 -29.83 -39.30
C ASP A 355 -17.08 -30.67 -38.25
N ASN A 356 -16.37 -31.57 -37.58
CA ASN A 356 -16.93 -32.47 -36.55
C ASN A 356 -16.33 -32.27 -35.15
N GLN A 357 -15.65 -31.15 -34.86
CA GLN A 357 -14.98 -30.89 -33.58
C GLN A 357 -15.46 -29.58 -32.97
N ALA A 358 -15.96 -29.61 -31.73
CA ALA A 358 -16.58 -28.44 -31.10
C ALA A 358 -15.67 -27.20 -30.99
N LEU A 359 -14.36 -27.42 -30.84
CA LEU A 359 -13.33 -26.36 -30.69
C LEU A 359 -12.59 -26.08 -32.00
N VAL A 360 -13.13 -26.53 -33.13
CA VAL A 360 -12.63 -26.19 -34.46
C VAL A 360 -13.69 -25.36 -35.18
N LYS A 361 -13.23 -24.45 -36.04
CA LYS A 361 -14.08 -23.64 -36.92
C LYS A 361 -13.48 -23.62 -38.31
N VAL A 362 -14.32 -23.67 -39.32
CA VAL A 362 -13.86 -23.68 -40.72
C VAL A 362 -14.57 -22.62 -41.52
N LEU A 363 -13.78 -21.81 -42.22
CA LEU A 363 -14.25 -20.85 -43.22
C LEU A 363 -13.73 -21.30 -44.58
N SER A 364 -14.52 -21.15 -45.63
CA SER A 364 -14.01 -21.47 -46.97
C SER A 364 -14.67 -20.65 -48.06
N SER A 365 -13.93 -20.46 -49.14
CA SER A 365 -14.43 -19.78 -50.32
C SER A 365 -13.81 -20.32 -51.60
N THR A 366 -14.38 -19.95 -52.74
CA THR A 366 -13.79 -20.20 -54.05
C THR A 366 -13.80 -18.92 -54.87
N ASP A 367 -12.67 -18.63 -55.51
CA ASP A 367 -12.52 -17.51 -56.43
C ASP A 367 -11.54 -17.86 -57.54
N ASN A 368 -11.92 -17.59 -58.79
CA ASN A 368 -11.09 -17.78 -59.98
C ASN A 368 -10.35 -19.14 -60.05
N GLY A 369 -11.01 -20.22 -59.66
CA GLY A 369 -10.45 -21.58 -59.68
C GLY A 369 -9.54 -21.91 -58.48
N THR A 370 -9.44 -21.03 -57.49
CA THR A 370 -8.77 -21.28 -56.21
C THR A 370 -9.81 -21.54 -55.13
N THR A 371 -9.70 -22.66 -54.41
CA THR A 371 -10.50 -22.94 -53.21
C THR A 371 -9.65 -22.67 -51.98
N ALA A 372 -10.09 -21.76 -51.12
CA ALA A 372 -9.45 -21.42 -49.86
C ALA A 372 -10.21 -22.08 -48.69
N VAL A 373 -9.48 -22.69 -47.76
CA VAL A 373 -10.03 -23.32 -46.55
C VAL A 373 -9.22 -22.83 -45.36
N MET A 374 -9.84 -22.01 -44.51
CA MET A 374 -9.28 -21.55 -43.25
C MET A 374 -9.79 -22.42 -42.11
N VAL A 375 -8.89 -23.01 -41.33
CA VAL A 375 -9.21 -23.88 -40.20
C VAL A 375 -8.67 -23.23 -38.93
N LEU A 376 -9.54 -22.96 -37.97
CA LEU A 376 -9.21 -22.40 -36.66
C LEU A 376 -9.30 -23.53 -35.64
N ASN A 377 -8.20 -23.84 -34.96
CA ASN A 377 -8.21 -24.72 -33.78
C ASN A 377 -8.13 -23.85 -32.53
N GLU A 378 -9.23 -23.81 -31.79
CA GLU A 378 -9.42 -23.01 -30.58
C GLU A 378 -9.17 -23.86 -29.31
N SER A 379 -8.79 -25.13 -29.46
CA SER A 379 -8.40 -25.96 -28.33
C SER A 379 -7.14 -25.43 -27.66
N ASP A 380 -7.10 -25.44 -26.32
CA ASP A 380 -5.93 -25.03 -25.53
C ASP A 380 -4.79 -26.06 -25.58
N ALA A 381 -5.10 -27.34 -25.81
CA ALA A 381 -4.15 -28.44 -25.66
C ALA A 381 -4.24 -29.52 -26.74
N THR A 382 -5.36 -29.62 -27.47
CA THR A 382 -5.58 -30.73 -28.41
C THR A 382 -5.13 -30.34 -29.82
N ASP A 383 -4.13 -31.08 -30.30
CA ASP A 383 -3.81 -31.14 -31.72
C ASP A 383 -4.77 -32.08 -32.44
N TYR A 384 -5.04 -31.82 -33.71
CA TYR A 384 -5.85 -32.71 -34.55
C TYR A 384 -5.12 -33.08 -35.83
N ASP A 385 -4.99 -34.38 -36.09
CA ASP A 385 -4.87 -34.87 -37.46
C ASP A 385 -6.22 -34.68 -38.15
N PHE A 386 -6.19 -34.13 -39.36
CA PHE A 386 -7.39 -33.79 -40.10
C PHE A 386 -7.41 -34.27 -41.54
N THR A 387 -8.62 -34.49 -42.04
CA THR A 387 -8.91 -34.67 -43.47
C THR A 387 -9.85 -33.58 -43.95
N VAL A 388 -9.45 -32.81 -44.96
CA VAL A 388 -10.31 -31.89 -45.72
C VAL A 388 -10.77 -32.60 -46.99
N GLN A 389 -12.07 -32.83 -47.11
CA GLN A 389 -12.71 -33.34 -48.31
C GLN A 389 -13.32 -32.18 -49.10
N LEU A 390 -12.87 -31.97 -50.34
CA LEU A 390 -13.24 -30.82 -51.18
C LEU A 390 -14.58 -31.01 -51.93
N ASN A 391 -15.44 -31.89 -51.41
CA ASN A 391 -16.83 -32.02 -51.83
C ASN A 391 -17.73 -32.37 -50.62
N ALA A 392 -19.02 -32.53 -50.89
CA ALA A 392 -20.03 -32.85 -49.88
C ALA A 392 -20.02 -34.32 -49.42
N ALA A 393 -19.19 -35.20 -49.98
CA ALA A 393 -19.11 -36.60 -49.53
C ALA A 393 -18.39 -36.67 -48.17
N ALA A 394 -18.75 -37.62 -47.31
CA ALA A 394 -18.08 -37.77 -46.01
C ALA A 394 -16.55 -37.86 -46.15
N ALA A 395 -15.82 -37.11 -45.32
CA ALA A 395 -14.36 -37.11 -45.38
C ALA A 395 -13.78 -38.52 -45.15
N PRO A 396 -12.91 -39.03 -46.05
CA PRO A 396 -12.39 -40.39 -45.98
C PRO A 396 -11.33 -40.53 -44.88
N GLY A 397 -11.09 -41.77 -44.42
CA GLY A 397 -9.97 -42.10 -43.54
C GLY A 397 -10.24 -42.05 -42.02
N ALA A 398 -9.18 -42.23 -41.25
CA ALA A 398 -9.21 -42.40 -39.79
C ALA A 398 -8.95 -41.11 -38.99
N ALA A 399 -8.73 -39.98 -39.66
CA ALA A 399 -8.51 -38.70 -38.99
C ALA A 399 -9.69 -38.33 -38.08
N VAL A 400 -9.36 -37.78 -36.91
CA VAL A 400 -10.33 -37.41 -35.86
C VAL A 400 -11.08 -36.14 -36.25
N LEU A 401 -10.37 -35.13 -36.76
CA LEU A 401 -10.97 -33.94 -37.36
C LEU A 401 -11.28 -34.20 -38.83
N ARG A 402 -12.54 -34.01 -39.21
CA ARG A 402 -13.05 -34.23 -40.56
C ARG A 402 -13.74 -32.97 -41.02
N ILE A 403 -13.28 -32.43 -42.14
CA ILE A 403 -13.74 -31.17 -42.70
C ILE A 403 -14.32 -31.44 -44.08
N ASN A 404 -15.53 -30.93 -44.31
CA ASN A 404 -16.26 -31.06 -45.56
C ASN A 404 -16.43 -29.69 -46.21
N VAL A 405 -15.87 -29.52 -47.41
CA VAL A 405 -15.91 -28.26 -48.17
C VAL A 405 -16.69 -28.52 -49.45
N PRO A 406 -17.87 -27.91 -49.67
CA PRO A 406 -18.71 -28.20 -50.84
C PRO A 406 -18.20 -27.54 -52.14
N ALA A 407 -16.93 -27.72 -52.49
CA ALA A 407 -16.30 -27.14 -53.69
C ALA A 407 -16.57 -27.94 -54.98
N ASN A 408 -17.22 -29.11 -54.88
CA ASN A 408 -17.45 -30.06 -55.98
C ASN A 408 -16.16 -30.60 -56.64
N ILE A 409 -15.08 -30.71 -55.86
CA ILE A 409 -13.80 -31.26 -56.30
C ILE A 409 -13.62 -32.64 -55.66
N ASN A 410 -13.39 -33.67 -56.46
CA ASN A 410 -13.19 -35.03 -55.95
C ASN A 410 -11.74 -35.25 -55.50
N ASN A 411 -11.33 -34.56 -54.44
CA ASN A 411 -10.03 -34.75 -53.81
C ASN A 411 -10.12 -34.57 -52.29
N ALA A 412 -9.19 -35.22 -51.58
CA ALA A 412 -9.02 -35.12 -50.14
C ALA A 412 -7.59 -34.68 -49.81
N TYR A 413 -7.44 -33.91 -48.74
CA TYR A 413 -6.14 -33.47 -48.24
C TYR A 413 -6.02 -33.82 -46.75
N ASN A 414 -4.91 -34.44 -46.36
CA ASN A 414 -4.63 -34.81 -44.98
C ASN A 414 -3.45 -34.02 -44.45
N ASP A 415 -3.57 -33.54 -43.22
CA ASP A 415 -2.51 -32.79 -42.53
C ASP A 415 -2.82 -32.74 -41.03
N LYS A 416 -2.02 -31.98 -40.29
CA LYS A 416 -2.19 -31.74 -38.86
C LYS A 416 -2.39 -30.25 -38.58
N ILE A 417 -3.26 -29.94 -37.62
CA ILE A 417 -3.40 -28.62 -37.03
C ILE A 417 -3.11 -28.69 -35.52
N PHE A 418 -2.26 -27.78 -35.05
CA PHE A 418 -1.87 -27.71 -33.65
C PHE A 418 -2.92 -26.97 -32.81
N ALA A 419 -2.96 -27.23 -31.51
CA ALA A 419 -3.73 -26.43 -30.56
C ALA A 419 -3.42 -24.93 -30.69
N GLN A 420 -4.41 -24.07 -30.50
CA GLN A 420 -4.30 -22.61 -30.59
C GLN A 420 -3.59 -22.14 -31.87
N SER A 421 -4.08 -22.61 -33.02
CA SER A 421 -3.54 -22.26 -34.33
C SER A 421 -4.59 -22.10 -35.41
N THR A 422 -4.20 -21.43 -36.47
CA THR A 422 -5.00 -21.07 -37.64
C THR A 422 -4.22 -21.49 -38.88
N LEU A 423 -4.86 -22.28 -39.75
CA LEU A 423 -4.35 -22.67 -41.05
C LEU A 423 -5.17 -22.03 -42.16
N VAL A 424 -4.52 -21.62 -43.25
CA VAL A 424 -5.20 -21.34 -44.53
C VAL A 424 -4.61 -22.24 -45.60
N LEU A 425 -5.45 -23.05 -46.23
CA LEU A 425 -5.09 -23.99 -47.28
C LEU A 425 -5.64 -23.49 -48.61
N LEU A 426 -4.79 -23.33 -49.61
CA LEU A 426 -5.18 -22.89 -50.95
C LEU A 426 -5.04 -24.05 -51.93
N PHE A 427 -6.14 -24.43 -52.57
CA PHE A 427 -6.21 -25.49 -53.57
C PHE A 427 -6.49 -24.92 -54.95
N ASN A 428 -5.90 -25.49 -55.99
CA ASN A 428 -6.26 -25.17 -57.37
C ASN A 428 -7.59 -25.85 -57.80
N SER A 429 -8.00 -25.63 -59.05
CA SER A 429 -9.25 -26.16 -59.60
C SER A 429 -9.34 -27.70 -59.63
N GLN A 430 -8.21 -28.39 -59.51
CA GLN A 430 -8.10 -29.85 -59.46
C GLN A 430 -8.06 -30.37 -58.01
N GLY A 431 -8.08 -29.48 -57.02
CA GLY A 431 -7.99 -29.81 -55.60
C GLY A 431 -6.58 -30.09 -55.10
N ALA A 432 -5.54 -29.79 -55.89
CA ALA A 432 -4.16 -29.92 -55.43
C ALA A 432 -3.78 -28.70 -54.58
N LEU A 433 -3.14 -28.94 -53.43
CA LEU A 433 -2.64 -27.88 -52.56
C LEU A 433 -1.59 -27.07 -53.32
N THR A 434 -1.71 -25.74 -53.27
CA THR A 434 -0.78 -24.78 -53.87
C THR A 434 -0.04 -23.98 -52.81
N ARG A 435 -0.67 -23.74 -51.65
CA ARG A 435 -0.08 -23.02 -50.53
C ARG A 435 -0.74 -23.41 -49.21
N LYS A 436 0.05 -23.46 -48.14
CA LYS A 436 -0.40 -23.58 -46.76
C LYS A 436 0.11 -22.36 -45.99
N ILE A 437 -0.73 -21.70 -45.21
CA ILE A 437 -0.35 -20.58 -44.35
C ILE A 437 -0.64 -20.98 -42.91
N VAL A 438 0.29 -20.72 -42.00
CA VAL A 438 0.16 -21.07 -40.59
C VAL A 438 0.33 -19.82 -39.73
N TYR A 439 -0.61 -19.58 -38.82
CA TYR A 439 -0.49 -18.60 -37.75
C TYR A 439 -0.92 -19.24 -36.44
N SER A 440 -0.13 -19.12 -35.38
CA SER A 440 -0.40 -19.80 -34.10
C SER A 440 -0.20 -18.84 -32.95
N LEU A 441 -0.68 -19.22 -31.76
CA LEU A 441 -0.38 -18.49 -30.53
C LEU A 441 1.11 -18.23 -30.38
N GLN A 442 1.95 -19.18 -30.78
CA GLN A 442 3.39 -19.06 -30.74
C GLN A 442 3.95 -17.99 -31.69
N HIS A 443 3.35 -17.79 -32.87
CA HIS A 443 3.70 -16.65 -33.71
C HIS A 443 3.34 -15.34 -32.99
N ALA A 444 2.13 -15.27 -32.42
CA ALA A 444 1.65 -14.10 -31.71
C ALA A 444 2.52 -13.71 -30.51
N GLN A 445 2.88 -14.68 -29.67
CA GLN A 445 3.79 -14.50 -28.51
C GLN A 445 5.15 -13.93 -28.93
N ASN A 446 5.63 -14.34 -30.11
CA ASN A 446 6.91 -13.89 -30.65
C ASN A 446 6.78 -12.67 -31.57
N THR A 447 5.58 -12.08 -31.70
CA THR A 447 5.27 -10.97 -32.62
C THR A 447 5.70 -11.25 -34.07
N LEU A 448 5.56 -12.49 -34.52
CA LEU A 448 5.91 -12.93 -35.86
C LEU A 448 4.68 -12.91 -36.78
N PRO A 449 4.86 -12.62 -38.08
CA PRO A 449 3.79 -12.74 -39.08
C PRO A 449 3.45 -14.23 -39.34
N PRO A 450 2.29 -14.52 -39.97
CA PRO A 450 1.98 -15.85 -40.49
C PRO A 450 3.05 -16.41 -41.42
N THR A 451 3.31 -17.71 -41.34
CA THR A 451 4.29 -18.41 -42.18
C THR A 451 3.63 -19.00 -43.43
N TYR A 452 4.17 -18.70 -44.61
CA TYR A 452 3.67 -19.20 -45.89
C TYR A 452 4.53 -20.37 -46.40
N LEU A 453 3.91 -21.52 -46.59
CA LEU A 453 4.53 -22.79 -46.94
C LEU A 453 4.06 -23.29 -48.32
N LYS A 454 4.99 -23.88 -49.06
CA LYS A 454 4.72 -24.63 -50.29
C LYS A 454 4.21 -26.04 -49.95
N PRO A 455 3.55 -26.73 -50.90
CA PRO A 455 3.10 -28.10 -50.70
C PRO A 455 4.25 -29.03 -50.29
N GLY A 456 4.01 -29.84 -49.25
CA GLY A 456 5.01 -30.77 -48.71
C GLY A 456 5.94 -30.19 -47.63
N GLN A 457 5.92 -28.87 -47.38
CA GLN A 457 6.63 -28.29 -46.25
C GLN A 457 5.83 -28.46 -44.95
N THR A 458 6.50 -28.90 -43.89
CA THR A 458 5.96 -28.92 -42.53
C THR A 458 6.20 -27.57 -41.87
N VAL A 459 5.29 -27.15 -41.01
CA VAL A 459 5.52 -25.96 -40.17
C VAL A 459 6.37 -26.40 -38.99
N THR A 460 7.50 -25.73 -38.80
CA THR A 460 8.25 -25.82 -37.56
C THR A 460 7.94 -24.60 -36.73
N LEU A 461 7.45 -24.79 -35.51
CA LEU A 461 7.22 -23.73 -34.56
C LEU A 461 8.21 -23.88 -33.41
N ALA A 462 8.76 -22.76 -32.96
CA ALA A 462 9.78 -22.73 -31.93
C ALA A 462 9.48 -21.63 -30.91
N ALA A 463 9.60 -21.96 -29.63
CA ALA A 463 9.52 -21.05 -28.51
C ALA A 463 10.34 -21.63 -27.38
N PHE A 464 10.54 -20.83 -26.36
CA PHE A 464 11.14 -21.30 -25.13
C PHE A 464 10.51 -20.62 -23.93
N SER A 465 10.60 -21.30 -22.79
CA SER A 465 10.34 -20.75 -21.47
C SER A 465 11.62 -20.84 -20.63
N ALA A 466 11.64 -20.03 -19.58
CA ALA A 466 12.53 -20.21 -18.44
C ALA A 466 11.67 -20.64 -17.23
N ASP A 467 12.24 -21.45 -16.34
CA ASP A 467 11.64 -21.75 -15.02
C ASP A 467 11.44 -20.47 -14.19
N LYS A 468 12.30 -19.47 -14.36
CA LYS A 468 12.19 -18.14 -13.78
C LYS A 468 12.74 -17.05 -14.69
N THR A 469 12.19 -15.85 -14.56
CA THR A 469 12.60 -14.67 -15.34
C THR A 469 13.26 -13.59 -14.47
N LEU A 470 13.34 -13.83 -13.16
CA LEU A 470 14.14 -13.06 -12.22
C LEU A 470 15.12 -14.04 -11.55
N THR A 471 16.40 -13.69 -11.51
CA THR A 471 17.44 -14.54 -10.90
C THR A 471 18.60 -13.69 -10.41
N CYS A 472 19.45 -14.28 -9.59
CA CYS A 472 20.69 -13.72 -9.10
C CYS A 472 21.86 -13.93 -10.06
N VAL A 473 22.86 -13.06 -9.91
CA VAL A 473 24.20 -13.40 -10.35
C VAL A 473 24.60 -14.73 -9.72
N ALA A 474 25.36 -15.55 -10.47
CA ALA A 474 25.81 -16.89 -10.10
C ALA A 474 26.17 -16.99 -8.59
N PRO A 475 25.74 -18.06 -7.91
CA PRO A 475 25.54 -19.41 -8.46
C PRO A 475 24.12 -19.77 -8.87
N GLU A 476 23.13 -18.88 -8.73
CA GLU A 476 21.76 -19.20 -9.13
C GLU A 476 21.67 -19.43 -10.65
N ALA A 477 20.89 -20.44 -11.03
CA ALA A 477 20.74 -20.84 -12.42
C ALA A 477 19.28 -20.78 -12.87
N VAL A 478 19.10 -20.40 -14.13
CA VAL A 478 17.83 -20.41 -14.86
C VAL A 478 17.82 -21.61 -15.80
N THR A 479 16.73 -22.36 -15.75
CA THR A 479 16.51 -23.53 -16.60
C THR A 479 15.64 -23.15 -17.80
N TYR A 480 16.23 -23.19 -18.99
CA TYR A 480 15.54 -22.92 -20.24
C TYR A 480 15.02 -24.20 -20.88
N THR A 481 13.76 -24.19 -21.30
CA THR A 481 13.10 -25.31 -21.98
C THR A 481 12.58 -24.87 -23.34
N ALA A 482 12.98 -25.56 -24.41
CA ALA A 482 12.39 -25.33 -25.73
C ALA A 482 11.05 -26.06 -25.90
N SER A 483 10.09 -25.34 -26.45
CA SER A 483 8.89 -25.89 -27.06
C SER A 483 9.05 -25.82 -28.58
N VAL A 484 9.24 -26.98 -29.19
CA VAL A 484 9.34 -27.12 -30.66
C VAL A 484 8.25 -28.07 -31.13
N GLN A 485 7.49 -27.64 -32.13
CA GLN A 485 6.53 -28.44 -32.86
C GLN A 485 6.98 -28.54 -34.32
N GLY A 486 7.12 -29.76 -34.85
CA GLY A 486 7.67 -30.01 -36.19
C GLY A 486 9.16 -30.38 -36.16
N ASP A 487 9.71 -30.70 -37.34
CA ASP A 487 11.09 -31.18 -37.49
C ASP A 487 12.10 -30.01 -37.49
N PHE A 488 13.32 -30.28 -37.02
CA PHE A 488 14.42 -29.33 -37.04
C PHE A 488 15.77 -30.03 -37.29
N THR A 489 16.72 -29.33 -37.93
CA THR A 489 18.09 -29.82 -38.12
C THR A 489 18.97 -29.47 -36.92
N THR A 490 19.00 -28.20 -36.51
CA THR A 490 19.68 -27.76 -35.29
C THR A 490 18.80 -26.81 -34.48
N LEU A 491 19.09 -26.71 -33.18
CA LEU A 491 18.44 -25.79 -32.27
C LEU A 491 19.52 -25.17 -31.39
N ASP A 492 19.93 -23.96 -31.73
CA ASP A 492 21.08 -23.29 -31.17
C ASP A 492 20.64 -22.16 -30.24
N TRP A 493 21.28 -22.02 -29.09
CA TRP A 493 20.91 -21.07 -28.05
C TRP A 493 22.01 -20.05 -27.81
N ASN A 494 21.60 -18.83 -27.51
CA ASN A 494 22.42 -17.79 -26.90
C ASN A 494 21.66 -17.26 -25.68
N PHE A 495 22.21 -17.44 -24.48
CA PHE A 495 21.53 -17.08 -23.24
C PHE A 495 21.80 -15.64 -22.79
N GLY A 496 22.54 -14.85 -23.58
CA GLY A 496 22.79 -13.44 -23.30
C GLY A 496 24.06 -13.17 -22.50
N ALA A 497 24.35 -11.88 -22.26
CA ALA A 497 25.62 -11.44 -21.70
C ALA A 497 25.86 -11.95 -20.26
N GLY A 498 27.04 -12.53 -20.02
CA GLY A 498 27.41 -13.09 -18.71
C GLY A 498 26.87 -14.48 -18.44
N ALA A 499 26.14 -15.10 -19.37
CA ALA A 499 25.64 -16.46 -19.21
C ALA A 499 26.76 -17.52 -19.20
N THR A 500 26.61 -18.56 -18.38
CA THR A 500 27.44 -19.77 -18.35
C THR A 500 26.54 -21.01 -18.23
N PRO A 501 26.46 -21.88 -19.26
CA PRO A 501 27.10 -21.70 -20.58
C PRO A 501 26.49 -20.51 -21.35
N ALA A 502 27.29 -19.84 -22.17
CA ALA A 502 26.82 -18.71 -22.98
C ALA A 502 25.93 -19.14 -24.16
N THR A 503 26.18 -20.34 -24.67
CA THR A 503 25.46 -20.95 -25.80
C THR A 503 25.25 -22.44 -25.54
N ALA A 504 24.27 -23.04 -26.20
CA ALA A 504 24.03 -24.49 -26.17
C ALA A 504 23.35 -24.95 -27.47
N THR A 505 23.33 -26.25 -27.71
CA THR A 505 22.68 -26.86 -28.88
C THR A 505 21.78 -28.01 -28.47
N GLY A 506 20.56 -28.09 -29.00
CA GLY A 506 19.55 -29.11 -28.70
C GLY A 506 18.33 -28.54 -27.96
N LYS A 507 17.40 -29.42 -27.58
CA LYS A 507 16.11 -29.02 -26.95
C LYS A 507 16.23 -28.60 -25.47
N GLY A 508 17.35 -28.90 -24.83
CA GLY A 508 17.50 -28.75 -23.39
C GLY A 508 16.75 -29.83 -22.59
N PRO A 509 16.41 -29.57 -21.31
CA PRO A 509 16.55 -28.28 -20.63
C PRO A 509 18.01 -27.87 -20.44
N PHE A 510 18.29 -26.56 -20.46
CA PHE A 510 19.62 -26.02 -20.20
C PHE A 510 19.60 -25.16 -18.94
N THR A 511 20.41 -25.54 -17.96
CA THR A 511 20.62 -24.78 -16.73
C THR A 511 21.75 -23.78 -16.95
N VAL A 512 21.47 -22.50 -16.77
CA VAL A 512 22.36 -21.38 -17.12
C VAL A 512 22.49 -20.43 -15.95
N THR A 513 23.72 -20.13 -15.55
CA THR A 513 24.02 -19.10 -14.53
C THR A 513 24.45 -17.79 -15.20
N TYR A 514 24.31 -16.66 -14.51
CA TYR A 514 24.73 -15.35 -15.05
C TYR A 514 25.76 -14.67 -14.16
N THR A 515 26.90 -14.25 -14.69
CA THR A 515 27.99 -13.63 -13.91
C THR A 515 27.86 -12.10 -13.74
N THR A 516 26.88 -11.49 -14.39
CA THR A 516 26.68 -10.03 -14.37
C THR A 516 25.21 -9.69 -14.23
N ALA A 517 24.90 -8.64 -13.45
CA ALA A 517 23.54 -8.14 -13.31
C ALA A 517 23.05 -7.42 -14.58
N GLY A 518 21.75 -7.14 -14.63
CA GLY A 518 21.05 -6.49 -15.73
C GLY A 518 20.14 -7.42 -16.52
N ALA A 519 19.34 -6.81 -17.39
CA ALA A 519 18.47 -7.50 -18.33
C ALA A 519 19.26 -8.37 -19.31
N LYS A 520 18.80 -9.62 -19.53
CA LYS A 520 19.43 -10.60 -20.42
C LYS A 520 18.55 -10.91 -21.61
N ASP A 521 19.09 -10.65 -22.79
CA ASP A 521 18.47 -11.03 -24.05
C ASP A 521 18.77 -12.51 -24.31
N VAL A 522 17.72 -13.34 -24.38
CA VAL A 522 17.85 -14.77 -24.66
C VAL A 522 17.34 -15.04 -26.06
N THR A 523 18.13 -15.75 -26.85
CA THR A 523 17.81 -16.11 -28.23
C THR A 523 17.94 -17.61 -28.44
N MET A 524 16.95 -18.20 -29.09
CA MET A 524 16.97 -19.57 -29.58
C MET A 524 16.78 -19.55 -31.09
N THR A 525 17.66 -20.20 -31.83
CA THR A 525 17.67 -20.26 -33.29
C THR A 525 17.46 -21.70 -33.72
N LEU A 526 16.34 -21.97 -34.36
CA LEU A 526 16.04 -23.23 -34.99
C LEU A 526 16.46 -23.16 -36.46
N VAL A 527 17.19 -24.16 -36.95
CA VAL A 527 17.63 -24.25 -38.34
C VAL A 527 17.07 -25.51 -38.99
N ASN A 528 16.57 -25.35 -40.21
CA ASN A 528 16.16 -26.39 -41.13
C ASN A 528 16.82 -26.19 -42.50
N PRO A 529 16.76 -27.18 -43.42
CA PRO A 529 17.36 -27.05 -44.74
C PRO A 529 16.76 -25.89 -45.56
N ASP A 530 15.51 -25.51 -45.26
CA ASP A 530 14.73 -24.53 -46.01
C ASP A 530 14.38 -23.26 -45.20
N THR A 531 14.54 -23.27 -43.88
CA THR A 531 14.08 -22.21 -42.98
C THR A 531 15.00 -22.01 -41.77
N THR A 532 15.06 -20.78 -41.24
CA THR A 532 15.72 -20.48 -39.97
C THR A 532 14.78 -19.61 -39.14
N ILE A 533 14.46 -20.05 -37.92
CA ILE A 533 13.53 -19.36 -37.01
C ILE A 533 14.33 -18.88 -35.81
N VAL A 534 14.39 -17.56 -35.64
CA VAL A 534 15.03 -16.92 -34.48
C VAL A 534 13.94 -16.47 -33.52
N VAL A 535 13.90 -17.09 -32.35
CA VAL A 535 13.06 -16.68 -31.22
C VAL A 535 13.94 -15.86 -30.29
N SER A 536 13.71 -14.55 -30.20
CA SER A 536 14.45 -13.66 -29.32
C SER A 536 13.51 -13.01 -28.31
N LYS A 537 13.86 -13.10 -27.02
CA LYS A 537 13.19 -12.40 -25.93
C LYS A 537 14.18 -11.40 -25.31
N PRO A 538 14.10 -10.10 -25.68
CA PRO A 538 14.94 -9.06 -25.08
C PRO A 538 14.59 -8.85 -23.61
N GLY A 539 15.62 -8.74 -22.76
CA GLY A 539 15.49 -8.56 -21.32
C GLY A 539 14.68 -9.66 -20.61
N TYR A 540 14.65 -10.86 -21.19
CA TYR A 540 13.79 -11.95 -20.75
C TYR A 540 14.10 -12.44 -19.34
N VAL A 541 15.39 -12.44 -18.98
CA VAL A 541 15.80 -12.67 -17.60
C VAL A 541 16.37 -11.40 -17.03
N GLN A 542 15.78 -10.93 -15.94
CA GLN A 542 16.36 -9.88 -15.11
C GLN A 542 17.31 -10.55 -14.13
N VAL A 543 18.60 -10.37 -14.37
CA VAL A 543 19.62 -10.83 -13.43
C VAL A 543 19.88 -9.70 -12.45
N SER A 544 19.41 -9.84 -11.22
CA SER A 544 19.84 -8.96 -10.15
C SER A 544 21.23 -9.37 -9.71
N SER A 545 22.00 -8.44 -9.15
CA SER A 545 23.18 -8.82 -8.37
C SER A 545 22.83 -9.70 -7.17
N CYS A 546 21.54 -9.81 -6.84
CA CYS A 546 21.04 -10.32 -5.57
C CYS A 546 21.77 -9.76 -4.38
N VAL A 547 22.18 -8.50 -4.57
CA VAL A 547 22.35 -7.60 -3.46
C VAL A 547 20.97 -7.53 -2.84
N ARG A 548 20.84 -8.16 -1.67
CA ARG A 548 19.69 -8.00 -0.81
C ARG A 548 19.45 -6.51 -0.65
N THR A 549 18.33 -6.01 -1.16
CA THR A 549 17.93 -4.61 -1.02
C THR A 549 16.69 -4.50 -0.16
N PRO A 550 16.57 -3.46 0.69
CA PRO A 550 15.41 -3.28 1.54
C PRO A 550 14.10 -3.21 0.73
N PHE A 551 13.03 -3.84 1.21
CA PHE A 551 11.71 -3.81 0.57
C PHE A 551 11.19 -2.39 0.33
N LEU A 552 11.34 -1.50 1.32
CA LEU A 552 10.90 -0.10 1.23
C LEU A 552 11.93 0.82 0.54
N GLY A 553 12.98 0.26 -0.06
CA GLY A 553 14.12 1.01 -0.59
C GLY A 553 15.13 1.48 0.47
N SER A 554 14.75 1.48 1.75
CA SER A 554 15.62 1.71 2.92
C SER A 554 15.31 0.71 4.04
N PRO A 555 16.28 0.37 4.92
CA PRO A 555 16.02 -0.52 6.05
C PRO A 555 14.95 0.03 7.00
N VAL A 556 14.12 -0.85 7.54
CA VAL A 556 13.09 -0.52 8.56
C VAL A 556 13.78 -0.11 9.86
N ALA A 557 13.46 1.06 10.41
CA ALA A 557 14.02 1.49 11.69
C ALA A 557 13.47 0.64 12.85
N LEU A 558 14.36 0.19 13.75
CA LEU A 558 14.00 -0.46 15.01
C LEU A 558 14.44 0.46 16.17
N PRO A 559 13.56 0.76 17.17
CA PRO A 559 12.17 0.29 17.36
C PRO A 559 11.22 0.60 16.20
N GLY A 560 10.31 -0.33 15.91
CA GLY A 560 9.41 -0.24 14.75
C GLY A 560 8.72 -1.56 14.42
N VAL A 561 7.92 -1.55 13.35
CA VAL A 561 7.15 -2.72 12.88
C VAL A 561 7.73 -3.25 11.59
N VAL A 562 7.99 -4.57 11.55
CA VAL A 562 8.37 -5.32 10.36
C VAL A 562 7.20 -6.21 9.96
N LYS A 563 6.59 -5.96 8.79
CA LYS A 563 5.50 -6.81 8.28
C LYS A 563 6.06 -8.04 7.57
N ALA A 564 5.34 -9.17 7.69
CA ALA A 564 5.77 -10.45 7.15
C ALA A 564 6.01 -10.41 5.64
N VAL A 565 5.10 -9.80 4.88
CA VAL A 565 5.17 -9.75 3.41
C VAL A 565 6.16 -8.71 2.86
N GLU A 566 6.75 -7.88 3.73
CA GLU A 566 7.72 -6.82 3.39
C GLU A 566 9.18 -7.28 3.59
N TYR A 567 9.47 -8.58 3.40
CA TYR A 567 10.83 -9.12 3.41
C TYR A 567 11.68 -8.52 2.27
N ASP A 568 13.00 -8.61 2.35
CA ASP A 568 13.86 -7.93 1.37
C ASP A 568 13.65 -8.42 -0.07
N PHE A 569 14.07 -7.62 -1.05
CA PHE A 569 14.27 -8.10 -2.41
C PHE A 569 15.65 -8.75 -2.51
N GLY A 570 15.74 -9.85 -3.27
CA GLY A 570 17.00 -10.58 -3.44
C GLY A 570 16.83 -12.05 -3.81
N GLY A 571 15.62 -12.61 -3.69
CA GLY A 571 15.32 -13.99 -4.10
C GLY A 571 15.84 -15.08 -3.16
N GLN A 572 15.65 -16.33 -3.59
CA GLN A 572 16.05 -17.55 -2.86
C GLN A 572 17.55 -17.54 -2.52
N GLY A 573 17.87 -17.87 -1.26
CA GLY A 573 19.23 -17.88 -0.72
C GLY A 573 19.79 -16.52 -0.31
N ALA A 574 19.21 -15.40 -0.77
CA ALA A 574 19.67 -14.04 -0.41
C ALA A 574 18.68 -13.28 0.48
N ALA A 575 17.40 -13.23 0.10
CA ALA A 575 16.34 -12.57 0.88
C ALA A 575 15.43 -13.56 1.63
N TYR A 576 15.29 -14.80 1.15
CA TYR A 576 14.54 -15.86 1.81
C TYR A 576 15.10 -17.24 1.43
N ASN A 577 14.67 -18.29 2.13
CA ASN A 577 14.81 -19.68 1.71
C ASN A 577 13.48 -20.39 1.95
N ASP A 578 12.83 -20.76 0.85
CA ASP A 578 11.63 -21.57 0.82
C ASP A 578 11.96 -22.97 0.26
N SER A 579 11.40 -24.03 0.83
CA SER A 579 11.68 -25.39 0.37
C SER A 579 10.85 -25.77 -0.86
N ASP A 580 9.73 -25.08 -1.07
CA ASP A 580 8.91 -25.19 -2.25
C ASP A 580 9.28 -24.11 -3.28
N VAL A 581 9.13 -24.43 -4.56
CA VAL A 581 9.34 -23.46 -5.65
C VAL A 581 8.05 -22.74 -6.05
N ILE A 582 6.93 -23.10 -5.42
CA ILE A 582 5.59 -22.60 -5.72
C ILE A 582 5.02 -21.99 -4.45
N ASN A 583 4.64 -20.72 -4.53
CA ASN A 583 3.88 -20.06 -3.48
C ASN A 583 2.45 -20.63 -3.42
N GLN A 584 2.20 -21.45 -2.41
CA GLN A 584 0.94 -22.14 -2.12
C GLN A 584 -0.19 -21.16 -1.81
N GLY A 585 0.12 -20.01 -1.22
CA GLY A 585 -0.84 -18.93 -1.02
C GLY A 585 -1.34 -18.37 -2.35
N PHE A 586 -0.43 -18.11 -3.29
CA PHE A 586 -0.76 -17.64 -4.64
C PHE A 586 -1.54 -18.67 -5.48
N VAL A 587 -1.22 -19.96 -5.33
CA VAL A 587 -1.98 -21.05 -5.99
C VAL A 587 -3.45 -21.04 -5.59
N ARG A 588 -3.74 -20.65 -4.34
CA ARG A 588 -5.11 -20.61 -3.79
C ARG A 588 -5.80 -19.29 -4.07
N ASP A 589 -5.05 -18.19 -4.00
CA ASP A 589 -5.53 -16.83 -4.22
C ASP A 589 -4.48 -16.04 -4.99
N ASN A 590 -4.75 -15.76 -6.27
CA ASN A 590 -3.81 -15.05 -7.12
C ASN A 590 -3.71 -13.53 -6.83
N THR A 591 -4.38 -13.05 -5.77
CA THR A 591 -4.33 -11.66 -5.32
C THR A 591 -3.40 -11.44 -4.12
N VAL A 592 -2.68 -12.46 -3.66
CA VAL A 592 -1.76 -12.35 -2.52
C VAL A 592 -0.56 -11.44 -2.85
N PRO A 593 -0.02 -10.71 -1.86
CA PRO A 593 1.18 -9.90 -2.06
C PRO A 593 2.38 -10.79 -2.38
N ARG A 594 3.18 -10.44 -3.39
CA ARG A 594 4.39 -11.18 -3.80
C ARG A 594 4.15 -12.63 -4.22
N GLY A 595 2.99 -12.86 -4.85
CA GLY A 595 2.63 -14.18 -5.39
C GLY A 595 3.55 -14.70 -6.50
N ASP A 596 4.45 -13.87 -7.01
CA ASP A 596 5.46 -14.19 -8.02
C ASP A 596 6.79 -14.71 -7.45
N GLU A 597 6.97 -14.70 -6.13
CA GLU A 597 8.11 -15.29 -5.43
C GLU A 597 7.70 -16.57 -4.68
N ALA A 598 8.67 -17.43 -4.33
CA ALA A 598 8.38 -18.75 -3.78
C ALA A 598 7.80 -18.73 -2.36
N VAL A 599 8.08 -17.68 -1.57
CA VAL A 599 7.60 -17.57 -0.17
C VAL A 599 6.09 -17.58 -0.11
N ASP A 600 5.54 -18.50 0.67
CA ASP A 600 4.09 -18.71 0.84
C ASP A 600 3.36 -17.54 1.52
N THR A 601 2.97 -16.54 0.73
CA THR A 601 2.25 -15.34 1.19
C THR A 601 0.73 -15.45 1.05
N GLU A 602 -0.01 -14.91 2.02
CA GLU A 602 -1.47 -14.93 2.05
C GLU A 602 -2.08 -13.55 2.39
N ASN A 603 -3.34 -13.34 2.02
CA ASN A 603 -4.14 -12.14 2.34
C ASN A 603 -4.79 -12.19 3.74
N GLY A 604 -4.02 -12.50 4.78
CA GLY A 604 -4.51 -12.61 6.16
C GLY A 604 -4.40 -11.34 7.03
N ASP A 605 -4.82 -11.49 8.30
CA ASP A 605 -4.74 -10.48 9.38
C ASP A 605 -5.23 -9.08 8.99
N GLY A 606 -6.50 -8.99 8.57
CA GLY A 606 -7.16 -7.71 8.26
C GLY A 606 -6.59 -6.96 7.05
N GLY A 607 -5.97 -7.67 6.10
CA GLY A 607 -5.40 -7.08 4.89
C GLY A 607 -3.94 -6.62 5.04
N THR A 608 -3.27 -6.98 6.13
CA THR A 608 -1.84 -6.71 6.33
C THR A 608 -0.93 -7.73 5.62
N GLY A 609 -1.48 -8.89 5.28
CA GLY A 609 -0.76 -10.01 4.68
C GLY A 609 0.01 -10.84 5.72
N ASN A 610 0.15 -12.14 5.47
CA ASN A 610 0.93 -13.05 6.32
C ASN A 610 1.78 -14.01 5.49
N ILE A 611 2.73 -14.68 6.14
CA ILE A 611 3.40 -15.86 5.61
C ILE A 611 2.83 -17.09 6.31
N GLY A 612 2.50 -18.12 5.54
CA GLY A 612 1.86 -19.37 5.96
C GLY A 612 2.44 -20.59 5.23
N TYR A 613 1.80 -21.76 5.31
CA TYR A 613 2.21 -23.02 4.65
C TYR A 613 3.67 -23.49 4.83
N THR A 614 4.40 -22.86 5.75
CA THR A 614 5.83 -23.07 5.96
C THR A 614 6.24 -24.51 6.33
N ALA A 615 7.49 -24.84 6.03
CA ALA A 615 8.18 -26.07 6.41
C ALA A 615 9.38 -25.82 7.35
N PRO A 616 9.79 -26.81 8.18
CA PRO A 616 10.98 -26.67 9.02
C PRO A 616 12.25 -26.46 8.17
N GLY A 617 13.02 -25.42 8.49
CA GLY A 617 14.26 -25.05 7.78
C GLY A 617 14.12 -23.85 6.83
N GLU A 618 12.90 -23.33 6.65
CA GLU A 618 12.65 -22.11 5.88
C GLU A 618 12.98 -20.84 6.67
N TRP A 619 13.26 -19.74 5.96
CA TRP A 619 13.55 -18.45 6.59
C TRP A 619 13.31 -17.27 5.66
N VAL A 620 13.10 -16.08 6.25
CA VAL A 620 13.00 -14.80 5.55
C VAL A 620 13.89 -13.73 6.19
N LYS A 621 14.42 -12.79 5.39
CA LYS A 621 15.31 -11.71 5.83
C LYS A 621 14.72 -10.32 5.56
N TYR A 622 14.98 -9.41 6.49
CA TYR A 622 14.57 -8.01 6.45
C TYR A 622 15.78 -7.12 6.67
N SER A 623 15.86 -6.03 5.94
CA SER A 623 16.83 -4.98 6.17
C SER A 623 16.29 -4.07 7.26
N VAL A 624 17.00 -3.98 8.36
CA VAL A 624 16.61 -3.16 9.50
C VAL A 624 17.73 -2.18 9.88
N ASN A 625 17.37 -1.03 10.41
CA ASN A 625 18.29 -0.09 11.03
C ASN A 625 18.02 -0.12 12.53
N VAL A 626 18.84 -0.87 13.28
CA VAL A 626 18.74 -0.85 14.74
C VAL A 626 19.30 0.48 15.20
N LEU A 627 18.41 1.40 15.59
CA LEU A 627 18.79 2.78 15.87
C LEU A 627 19.69 2.89 17.10
N ARG A 628 19.54 1.98 18.08
CA ARG A 628 20.28 1.99 19.35
C ARG A 628 20.56 0.58 19.86
N SER A 629 21.75 0.34 20.42
CA SER A 629 22.08 -0.91 21.09
C SER A 629 21.29 -0.97 22.39
N GLY A 630 20.55 -2.04 22.62
CA GLY A 630 19.69 -2.14 23.78
C GLY A 630 19.02 -3.49 23.86
N LEU A 631 18.34 -3.73 24.98
CA LEU A 631 17.39 -4.83 25.07
C LEU A 631 16.13 -4.40 24.31
N TYR A 632 15.39 -5.31 23.70
CA TYR A 632 14.15 -5.01 22.99
C TYR A 632 13.07 -6.00 23.40
N LYS A 633 11.83 -5.52 23.54
CA LYS A 633 10.64 -6.36 23.54
C LYS A 633 10.22 -6.59 22.09
N VAL A 634 10.04 -7.85 21.70
CA VAL A 634 9.59 -8.25 20.37
C VAL A 634 8.22 -8.92 20.48
N THR A 635 7.22 -8.37 19.81
CA THR A 635 5.88 -8.99 19.71
C THR A 635 5.69 -9.56 18.32
N ALA A 636 5.56 -10.89 18.21
CA ALA A 636 5.24 -11.59 16.98
C ALA A 636 3.73 -11.87 16.90
N ARG A 637 3.08 -11.39 15.83
CA ARG A 637 1.66 -11.64 15.56
C ARG A 637 1.50 -12.94 14.79
N VAL A 638 1.00 -13.99 15.44
CA VAL A 638 1.02 -15.37 14.94
C VAL A 638 -0.35 -16.05 15.01
N ALA A 639 -0.60 -17.04 14.16
CA ALA A 639 -1.79 -17.89 14.20
C ALA A 639 -1.41 -19.36 13.98
N SER A 640 -2.06 -20.30 14.64
CA SER A 640 -1.85 -21.73 14.43
C SER A 640 -3.16 -22.50 14.63
N GLY A 641 -3.46 -23.40 13.69
CA GLY A 641 -4.57 -24.34 13.79
C GLY A 641 -4.15 -25.76 14.18
N THR A 642 -2.85 -26.03 14.38
CA THR A 642 -2.34 -27.36 14.71
C THR A 642 -2.35 -27.59 16.22
N ALA A 643 -2.56 -28.83 16.66
CA ALA A 643 -2.60 -29.15 18.09
C ALA A 643 -1.25 -28.89 18.79
N THR A 644 -0.14 -29.04 18.08
CA THR A 644 1.23 -28.86 18.59
C THR A 644 1.78 -27.46 18.40
N GLY A 645 1.12 -26.60 17.62
CA GLY A 645 1.65 -25.29 17.27
C GLY A 645 2.85 -25.36 16.31
N GLY A 646 3.74 -24.39 16.41
CA GLY A 646 4.99 -24.28 15.65
C GLY A 646 6.14 -23.69 16.46
N VAL A 647 7.29 -23.44 15.83
CA VAL A 647 8.50 -22.89 16.49
C VAL A 647 9.22 -21.92 15.57
N LEU A 648 9.53 -20.73 16.06
CA LEU A 648 10.29 -19.70 15.35
C LEU A 648 11.59 -19.33 16.07
N ARG A 649 12.50 -18.65 15.38
CA ARG A 649 13.71 -18.03 15.95
C ARG A 649 14.04 -16.74 15.22
N LEU A 650 14.54 -15.74 15.93
CA LEU A 650 15.01 -14.48 15.35
C LEU A 650 16.53 -14.36 15.50
N SER A 651 17.18 -14.01 14.39
CA SER A 651 18.62 -13.74 14.35
C SER A 651 18.88 -12.36 13.76
N LEU A 652 19.90 -11.66 14.25
CA LEU A 652 20.37 -10.38 13.68
C LEU A 652 21.80 -10.58 13.15
N ASN A 653 22.03 -10.31 11.87
CA ASN A 653 23.29 -10.59 11.17
C ASN A 653 23.76 -12.05 11.38
N ASP A 654 22.81 -12.99 11.26
CA ASP A 654 23.00 -14.43 11.49
C ASP A 654 23.43 -14.83 12.91
N VAL A 655 23.39 -13.91 13.88
CA VAL A 655 23.55 -14.20 15.30
C VAL A 655 22.17 -14.40 15.93
N ASP A 656 21.92 -15.59 16.48
CA ASP A 656 20.69 -15.92 17.20
C ASP A 656 20.47 -14.97 18.38
N LYS A 657 19.29 -14.33 18.46
CA LYS A 657 18.93 -13.38 19.52
C LYS A 657 17.84 -13.89 20.46
N THR A 658 17.13 -14.98 20.10
CA THR A 658 15.95 -15.45 20.86
C THR A 658 16.00 -16.91 21.28
N GLY A 659 16.86 -17.73 20.67
CA GLY A 659 16.70 -19.18 20.71
C GLY A 659 15.40 -19.63 20.03
N SER A 660 15.02 -20.90 20.25
CA SER A 660 13.75 -21.43 19.74
C SER A 660 12.56 -20.97 20.60
N VAL A 661 11.59 -20.32 19.97
CA VAL A 661 10.38 -19.79 20.61
C VAL A 661 9.16 -20.54 20.10
N THR A 662 8.40 -21.16 21.01
CA THR A 662 7.20 -21.94 20.68
C THR A 662 6.01 -21.03 20.38
N VAL A 663 5.33 -21.31 19.27
CA VAL A 663 4.04 -20.73 18.89
C VAL A 663 2.95 -21.73 19.28
N ALA A 664 2.09 -21.39 20.24
CA ALA A 664 0.99 -22.27 20.67
C ALA A 664 -0.18 -22.28 19.66
N ASN A 665 -1.06 -23.28 19.77
CA ASN A 665 -2.32 -23.33 19.03
C ASN A 665 -3.19 -22.11 19.40
N THR A 666 -3.57 -21.31 18.40
CA THR A 666 -4.40 -20.10 18.60
C THR A 666 -5.88 -20.34 18.28
N GLY A 667 -6.25 -21.56 17.88
CA GLY A 667 -7.61 -21.96 17.53
C GLY A 667 -7.90 -21.97 16.03
N GLY A 668 -6.92 -21.66 15.17
CA GLY A 668 -7.07 -21.70 13.71
C GLY A 668 -6.03 -20.85 12.98
N PHE A 669 -5.76 -21.17 11.72
CA PHE A 669 -4.79 -20.44 10.88
C PHE A 669 -5.20 -19.00 10.54
N GLY A 670 -6.47 -18.64 10.74
CA GLY A 670 -6.97 -17.26 10.64
C GLY A 670 -7.13 -16.54 11.99
N THR A 671 -6.83 -17.19 13.11
CA THR A 671 -7.07 -16.65 14.46
C THR A 671 -5.76 -16.14 15.05
N TYR A 672 -5.45 -14.86 14.84
CA TYR A 672 -4.16 -14.28 15.24
C TYR A 672 -4.11 -13.88 16.72
N GLN A 673 -2.98 -14.15 17.36
CA GLN A 673 -2.64 -13.78 18.74
C GLN A 673 -1.21 -13.22 18.82
N ASP A 674 -0.93 -12.49 19.89
CA ASP A 674 0.39 -11.86 20.12
C ASP A 674 1.28 -12.77 20.98
N LEU A 675 2.43 -13.14 20.44
CA LEU A 675 3.50 -13.84 21.13
C LEU A 675 4.60 -12.84 21.52
N VAL A 676 4.78 -12.61 22.81
CA VAL A 676 5.74 -11.61 23.34
C VAL A 676 7.05 -12.28 23.76
N ILE A 677 8.17 -11.75 23.27
CA ILE A 677 9.54 -12.15 23.60
C ILE A 677 10.26 -10.94 24.22
N ASN A 678 10.63 -11.03 25.50
CA ASN A 678 11.30 -9.94 26.21
C ASN A 678 12.83 -10.10 26.19
N ASN A 679 13.54 -9.00 26.45
CA ASN A 679 14.99 -8.98 26.68
C ASN A 679 15.83 -9.45 25.48
N VAL A 680 15.36 -9.15 24.26
CA VAL A 680 16.09 -9.46 23.03
C VAL A 680 17.15 -8.39 22.80
N TYR A 681 18.42 -8.71 23.08
CA TYR A 681 19.50 -7.74 22.91
C TYR A 681 19.84 -7.52 21.43
N LEU A 682 19.62 -6.29 20.94
CA LEU A 682 20.00 -5.87 19.58
C LEU A 682 21.11 -4.83 19.66
N GLU A 683 22.11 -4.95 18.79
CA GLU A 683 23.19 -3.98 18.67
C GLU A 683 22.79 -2.90 17.66
N ALA A 684 23.05 -1.63 17.96
CA ALA A 684 22.93 -0.52 17.03
C ALA A 684 23.69 -0.87 15.77
N SER A 685 22.97 -0.91 14.66
CA SER A 685 23.52 -1.40 13.41
C SER A 685 22.73 -0.80 12.26
N PRO A 686 23.32 0.18 11.55
CA PRO A 686 22.73 0.65 10.31
C PRO A 686 22.80 -0.46 9.26
N ASN A 687 21.65 -0.76 8.63
CA ASN A 687 21.51 -1.78 7.59
C ASN A 687 21.74 -3.24 8.04
N ALA A 688 21.40 -3.57 9.28
CA ALA A 688 21.42 -4.96 9.77
C ALA A 688 20.47 -5.89 9.00
N VAL A 689 20.74 -7.19 9.08
CA VAL A 689 19.92 -8.28 8.54
C VAL A 689 19.14 -8.91 9.68
N LEU A 690 17.86 -8.62 9.82
CA LEU A 690 16.97 -9.40 10.68
C LEU A 690 16.53 -10.65 9.91
N LYS A 691 16.72 -11.84 10.47
CA LYS A 691 16.27 -13.11 9.90
C LYS A 691 15.27 -13.78 10.84
N LEU A 692 14.16 -14.26 10.29
CA LEU A 692 13.19 -15.11 10.99
C LEU A 692 13.30 -16.53 10.43
N ASP A 693 13.68 -17.48 11.28
CA ASP A 693 13.80 -18.90 10.94
C ASP A 693 12.55 -19.68 11.40
N ILE A 694 12.05 -20.55 10.52
CA ILE A 694 10.97 -21.50 10.80
C ILE A 694 11.60 -22.80 11.29
N VAL A 695 11.70 -22.94 12.61
CA VAL A 695 12.33 -24.12 13.25
C VAL A 695 11.37 -25.31 13.29
N GLY A 696 10.08 -25.03 13.46
CA GLY A 696 9.00 -26.01 13.41
C GLY A 696 7.78 -25.39 12.73
N SER A 697 7.24 -26.07 11.72
CA SER A 697 6.10 -25.59 10.94
C SER A 697 4.78 -25.63 11.68
N GLY A 698 3.70 -25.19 11.03
CA GLY A 698 2.33 -25.27 11.55
C GLY A 698 1.80 -23.96 12.14
N PHE A 699 2.35 -22.82 11.73
CA PHE A 699 1.86 -21.49 12.11
C PHE A 699 1.98 -20.49 10.94
N ASN A 700 1.17 -19.44 11.02
CA ASN A 700 1.23 -18.25 10.18
C ASN A 700 1.78 -17.09 11.03
N PHE A 701 2.48 -16.13 10.41
CA PHE A 701 2.86 -14.87 11.07
C PHE A 701 2.62 -13.66 10.16
N SER A 702 2.15 -12.55 10.73
CA SER A 702 1.81 -11.34 9.96
C SER A 702 2.76 -10.15 10.20
N LYS A 703 3.30 -9.99 11.41
CA LYS A 703 4.23 -8.89 11.74
C LYS A 703 5.05 -9.15 13.00
N LEU A 704 6.16 -8.43 13.11
CA LEU A 704 7.00 -8.28 14.30
C LEU A 704 7.01 -6.81 14.73
N THR A 705 6.75 -6.54 16.00
CA THR A 705 6.88 -5.19 16.59
C THR A 705 8.06 -5.19 17.56
N PHE A 706 9.01 -4.29 17.36
CA PHE A 706 10.19 -4.11 18.22
C PHE A 706 10.06 -2.82 19.02
N GLU A 707 10.22 -2.91 20.33
CA GLU A 707 10.21 -1.78 21.27
C GLU A 707 11.52 -1.80 22.08
N GLU A 708 12.28 -0.71 22.10
CA GLU A 708 13.54 -0.60 22.86
C GLU A 708 13.28 -0.66 24.36
N GLN A 709 14.18 -1.33 25.07
CA GLN A 709 14.32 -1.39 26.52
C GLN A 709 15.68 -0.71 26.86
N PRO A 710 15.74 0.28 27.76
CA PRO A 710 16.86 1.25 27.88
C PRO A 710 18.23 0.70 28.37
N ALA A 711 19.35 1.36 27.98
CA ALA A 711 20.71 1.19 28.55
C ALA A 711 21.27 2.47 29.25
N ALA A 712 21.59 2.35 30.55
CA ALA A 712 22.35 3.25 31.45
C ALA A 712 21.89 4.72 31.62
N GLY A 713 20.70 4.94 32.20
CA GLY A 713 20.29 6.19 32.85
C GLY A 713 20.55 6.21 34.34
N ILE A 714 21.42 5.32 34.83
CA ILE A 714 21.78 5.20 36.25
C ILE A 714 23.29 4.97 36.39
N VAL A 715 23.91 5.69 37.32
CA VAL A 715 25.35 5.60 37.62
C VAL A 715 25.57 5.29 39.08
N VAL A 716 26.71 4.67 39.41
CA VAL A 716 27.17 4.59 40.80
C VAL A 716 27.69 5.97 41.16
N ASN A 717 26.90 6.70 41.94
CA ASN A 717 27.16 8.08 42.31
C ASN A 717 28.15 8.17 43.48
N ARG A 718 27.98 7.30 44.47
CA ARG A 718 28.80 7.30 45.68
C ARG A 718 28.97 5.90 46.23
N ILE A 719 30.14 5.65 46.78
CA ILE A 719 30.44 4.51 47.64
C ILE A 719 30.86 5.04 49.01
N TYR A 720 30.41 4.40 50.09
CA TYR A 720 30.75 4.78 51.44
C TYR A 720 31.15 3.53 52.22
N ASN A 721 32.37 3.56 52.73
CA ASN A 721 32.92 2.60 53.68
C ASN A 721 33.25 3.36 54.96
N ALA A 722 32.55 3.05 56.05
CA ALA A 722 32.82 3.65 57.37
C ALA A 722 33.85 2.85 58.19
N THR A 723 33.93 1.53 57.98
CA THR A 723 34.84 0.62 58.69
C THR A 723 35.27 -0.54 57.78
N ASN A 724 36.51 -1.01 57.87
CA ASN A 724 36.97 -2.21 57.15
C ASN A 724 36.46 -3.52 57.81
N GLU A 725 35.26 -3.52 58.39
CA GLU A 725 34.68 -4.70 59.03
C GLU A 725 34.08 -5.62 57.97
N GLY A 726 34.52 -6.88 57.91
CA GLY A 726 34.06 -7.86 56.91
C GLY A 726 32.57 -8.25 56.95
N THR A 727 31.71 -7.48 57.64
CA THR A 727 30.25 -7.66 57.66
C THR A 727 29.49 -6.69 56.76
N GLY A 728 30.16 -5.61 56.30
CA GLY A 728 29.58 -4.54 55.47
C GLY A 728 28.44 -3.74 56.13
N GLN A 729 28.29 -3.82 57.47
CA GLN A 729 27.16 -3.21 58.18
C GLN A 729 27.15 -1.67 58.15
N SER A 730 28.30 -1.06 57.87
CA SER A 730 28.47 0.39 57.83
C SER A 730 28.64 0.92 56.40
N ASP A 731 28.38 0.08 55.40
CA ASP A 731 28.61 0.41 54.00
C ASP A 731 27.33 0.87 53.31
N ALA A 732 27.49 1.80 52.38
CA ALA A 732 26.41 2.27 51.53
C ALA A 732 26.89 2.54 50.10
N VAL A 733 26.01 2.30 49.14
CA VAL A 733 26.18 2.75 47.76
C VAL A 733 24.99 3.61 47.38
N GLU A 734 25.27 4.76 46.78
CA GLU A 734 24.25 5.62 46.20
C GLU A 734 24.34 5.54 44.69
N LEU A 735 23.20 5.30 44.06
CA LEU A 735 23.02 5.40 42.62
C LEU A 735 22.29 6.70 42.30
N LEU A 736 22.70 7.35 41.21
CA LEU A 736 22.04 8.53 40.70
C LEU A 736 21.44 8.20 39.34
N VAL A 737 20.16 8.48 39.21
CA VAL A 737 19.46 8.41 37.93
C VAL A 737 19.78 9.70 37.17
N VAL A 738 20.50 9.56 36.07
CA VAL A 738 21.05 10.67 35.27
C VAL A 738 20.30 10.87 33.95
N LYS A 739 19.29 10.06 33.70
CA LYS A 739 18.34 10.21 32.59
C LYS A 739 16.94 9.94 33.11
N ASP A 740 15.97 10.62 32.53
CA ASP A 740 14.59 10.46 32.95
C ASP A 740 14.05 9.10 32.49
N HIS A 741 13.03 8.59 33.18
CA HIS A 741 12.33 7.35 32.83
C HIS A 741 13.23 6.10 32.72
N GLN A 742 14.12 5.91 33.70
CA GLN A 742 15.09 4.83 33.69
C GLN A 742 14.52 3.52 34.28
N ASP A 743 14.58 2.44 33.48
CA ASP A 743 14.35 1.06 33.95
C ASP A 743 15.65 0.42 34.43
N ILE A 744 15.69 -0.03 35.69
CA ILE A 744 16.84 -0.69 36.31
C ILE A 744 16.53 -2.11 36.78
N ARG A 745 15.36 -2.65 36.45
CA ARG A 745 14.99 -4.02 36.82
C ARG A 745 15.98 -5.01 36.23
N GLY A 746 16.34 -6.00 37.04
CA GLY A 746 17.29 -7.03 36.64
C GLY A 746 18.76 -6.60 36.60
N LEU A 747 19.09 -5.31 36.81
CA LEU A 747 20.48 -4.89 37.01
C LEU A 747 21.05 -5.53 38.27
N ILE A 748 22.36 -5.78 38.29
CA ILE A 748 23.08 -6.35 39.42
C ILE A 748 24.02 -5.28 39.97
N ILE A 749 23.89 -4.97 41.25
CA ILE A 749 24.91 -4.25 42.01
C ILE A 749 25.83 -5.23 42.71
N LYS A 750 27.13 -4.98 42.62
CA LYS A 750 28.16 -5.91 43.08
C LYS A 750 29.39 -5.17 43.59
N ASP A 751 29.92 -5.55 44.75
CA ASP A 751 31.28 -5.22 45.23
C ASP A 751 32.31 -6.24 44.71
N PHE A 752 33.56 -5.80 44.53
CA PHE A 752 34.61 -6.55 43.85
C PHE A 752 35.97 -6.39 44.56
N GLU A 753 36.52 -7.48 45.11
CA GLU A 753 37.59 -7.51 46.13
C GLU A 753 38.93 -8.11 45.60
N ALA A 754 39.54 -7.51 44.57
CA ALA A 754 40.94 -7.75 44.14
C ALA A 754 41.32 -8.97 43.23
N ASN A 755 40.41 -9.86 42.77
CA ASN A 755 40.77 -10.91 41.79
C ASN A 755 39.68 -11.16 40.71
N LEU A 756 40.01 -11.06 39.40
CA LEU A 756 39.05 -11.30 38.29
C LEU A 756 38.36 -12.68 38.31
N THR A 757 39.02 -13.68 38.91
CA THR A 757 38.67 -15.09 38.72
C THR A 757 38.11 -15.77 39.96
N THR A 758 38.32 -15.23 41.15
CA THR A 758 37.87 -15.82 42.42
C THR A 758 37.20 -14.80 43.33
N ASP A 759 36.63 -13.74 42.75
CA ASP A 759 35.99 -12.66 43.51
C ASP A 759 34.73 -13.13 44.26
N VAL A 760 34.75 -12.84 45.55
CA VAL A 760 33.83 -13.33 46.59
C VAL A 760 32.93 -12.21 47.13
N GLY A 761 32.87 -11.05 46.47
CA GLY A 761 32.01 -9.94 46.85
C GLY A 761 30.51 -10.25 46.78
N GLY A 762 29.72 -9.46 47.51
CA GLY A 762 28.27 -9.47 47.52
C GLY A 762 27.64 -9.05 46.18
N LYS A 763 26.45 -9.60 45.88
CA LYS A 763 25.79 -9.43 44.58
C LYS A 763 24.28 -9.39 44.78
N TYR A 764 23.67 -8.27 44.43
CA TYR A 764 22.23 -8.05 44.57
C TYR A 764 21.64 -7.59 43.24
N GLN A 765 20.58 -8.26 42.81
CA GLN A 765 19.86 -7.93 41.60
C GLN A 765 18.62 -7.11 41.94
N PHE A 766 18.39 -5.99 41.25
CA PHE A 766 17.13 -5.27 41.28
C PHE A 766 16.01 -6.22 40.84
N SER A 767 15.05 -6.46 41.73
CA SER A 767 13.93 -7.36 41.45
C SER A 767 13.03 -6.78 40.36
N ASP A 768 12.09 -7.58 39.86
CA ASP A 768 11.07 -7.11 38.92
C ASP A 768 9.97 -6.34 39.67
N GLN A 769 10.36 -5.25 40.33
CA GLN A 769 9.43 -4.33 40.99
C GLN A 769 9.13 -3.15 40.07
N PRO A 770 7.87 -2.75 39.89
CA PRO A 770 7.52 -1.62 39.04
C PRO A 770 8.20 -0.30 39.46
N LEU A 771 8.51 -0.14 40.76
CA LEU A 771 9.32 0.98 41.28
C LEU A 771 10.60 1.22 40.47
N TRP A 772 11.20 0.15 39.95
CA TRP A 772 12.46 0.18 39.23
C TRP A 772 12.33 0.43 37.74
N LYS A 773 11.11 0.47 37.20
CA LYS A 773 10.85 0.53 35.75
C LYS A 773 10.96 1.93 35.15
N ASP A 774 10.74 2.96 35.97
CA ASP A 774 10.48 4.32 35.47
C ASP A 774 11.03 5.40 36.42
N LEU A 775 12.31 5.30 36.74
CA LEU A 775 12.94 6.21 37.68
C LEU A 775 13.25 7.56 37.02
N ARG A 776 12.98 8.66 37.72
CA ARG A 776 13.17 10.00 37.15
C ARG A 776 14.59 10.52 37.25
N ILE A 777 14.93 11.46 36.37
CA ILE A 777 16.22 12.15 36.42
C ILE A 777 16.39 12.89 37.76
N GLY A 778 17.57 12.72 38.36
CA GLY A 778 17.86 13.20 39.69
C GLY A 778 17.30 12.33 40.81
N THR A 779 16.67 11.18 40.54
CA THR A 779 16.32 10.22 41.61
C THR A 779 17.59 9.63 42.22
N THR A 780 17.69 9.65 43.55
CA THR A 780 18.81 9.07 44.30
C THR A 780 18.37 7.76 44.95
N ILE A 781 19.12 6.68 44.71
CA ILE A 781 18.85 5.36 45.28
C ILE A 781 20.00 4.99 46.21
N VAL A 782 19.75 4.97 47.51
CA VAL A 782 20.73 4.56 48.52
C VAL A 782 20.49 3.10 48.87
N LEU A 783 21.51 2.28 48.71
CA LEU A 783 21.53 0.87 49.07
C LEU A 783 22.52 0.66 50.22
N ARG A 784 22.02 0.17 51.37
CA ARG A 784 22.83 -0.04 52.58
C ARG A 784 22.33 -1.23 53.39
N LYS A 785 23.12 -1.70 54.35
CA LYS A 785 22.67 -2.75 55.28
C LYS A 785 21.82 -2.13 56.43
N LEU A 786 20.86 -2.89 56.98
CA LEU A 786 19.75 -2.39 57.80
C LEU A 786 20.11 -1.94 59.24
N ALA A 787 21.39 -1.92 59.62
CA ALA A 787 21.79 -1.45 60.94
C ALA A 787 21.68 0.08 61.05
N ALA A 788 21.16 0.56 62.19
CA ALA A 788 20.79 1.94 62.45
C ALA A 788 21.92 2.97 62.20
N ASN A 789 21.54 4.19 61.81
CA ASN A 789 22.34 5.43 61.75
C ASN A 789 23.85 5.21 61.53
N ILE A 790 24.24 5.07 60.27
CA ILE A 790 25.66 5.03 59.87
C ILE A 790 26.34 6.32 60.40
N VAL A 791 27.27 6.17 61.34
CA VAL A 791 27.99 7.30 61.95
C VAL A 791 28.79 8.04 60.87
N GLY A 792 28.56 9.35 60.72
CA GLY A 792 29.17 10.18 59.67
C GLY A 792 28.36 10.26 58.36
N TYR A 793 27.28 9.47 58.21
CA TYR A 793 26.32 9.62 57.13
C TYR A 793 25.12 10.44 57.60
N THR A 794 25.02 11.70 57.15
CA THR A 794 23.79 12.48 57.30
C THR A 794 22.85 12.14 56.15
N GLN A 795 21.65 11.64 56.46
CA GLN A 795 20.64 11.36 55.44
C GLN A 795 20.25 12.67 54.74
N ASP A 796 20.32 12.70 53.42
CA ASP A 796 19.67 13.77 52.64
C ASP A 796 18.15 13.72 52.86
N LEU A 797 17.60 14.83 53.36
CA LEU A 797 16.21 15.00 53.77
C LEU A 797 15.54 16.14 52.99
N ASP A 798 16.14 16.63 51.91
CA ASP A 798 15.50 17.63 51.06
C ASP A 798 14.20 17.03 50.48
N PRO A 799 13.01 17.56 50.84
CA PRO A 799 11.74 17.05 50.31
C PRO A 799 11.57 17.35 48.81
N ALA A 800 12.44 18.16 48.21
CA ALA A 800 12.51 18.35 46.77
C ALA A 800 13.18 17.17 46.04
N ASP A 801 13.88 16.29 46.75
CA ASP A 801 14.58 15.15 46.16
C ASP A 801 13.75 13.86 46.12
N PHE A 802 13.69 13.25 44.93
CA PHE A 802 13.14 11.91 44.76
C PHE A 802 14.15 10.89 45.28
N LYS A 803 14.04 10.52 46.56
CA LYS A 803 14.98 9.61 47.22
C LYS A 803 14.35 8.26 47.55
N LEU A 804 15.08 7.19 47.23
CA LEU A 804 14.79 5.81 47.60
C LEU A 804 15.91 5.29 48.48
N ASP A 805 15.68 5.15 49.78
CA ASP A 805 16.66 4.64 50.74
C ASP A 805 16.26 3.23 51.19
N LEU A 806 16.99 2.23 50.70
CA LEU A 806 16.62 0.83 50.80
C LEU A 806 17.70 -0.01 51.45
N ALA A 807 17.24 -1.01 52.20
CA ALA A 807 18.10 -2.06 52.69
C ALA A 807 18.46 -3.03 51.55
N LEU A 808 19.75 -3.34 51.40
CA LEU A 808 20.25 -4.33 50.42
C LEU A 808 19.57 -5.70 50.58
N GLU A 809 19.23 -6.05 51.83
CA GLU A 809 18.59 -7.32 52.18
C GLU A 809 17.07 -7.31 52.00
N ASN A 810 16.47 -6.22 51.51
CA ASN A 810 15.03 -6.15 51.32
C ASN A 810 14.62 -7.01 50.11
N PRO A 811 13.97 -8.18 50.33
CA PRO A 811 13.67 -9.14 49.26
C PRO A 811 12.60 -8.64 48.29
N THR A 812 11.83 -7.61 48.68
CA THR A 812 10.85 -6.98 47.80
C THR A 812 11.57 -6.32 46.63
N TYR A 813 12.61 -5.54 46.91
CA TYR A 813 13.25 -4.65 45.94
C TYR A 813 14.57 -5.20 45.38
N LEU A 814 15.20 -6.14 46.08
CA LEU A 814 16.49 -6.70 45.72
C LEU A 814 16.51 -8.21 45.97
N ARG A 815 17.15 -8.95 45.07
CA ARG A 815 17.38 -10.38 45.18
C ARG A 815 18.87 -10.65 45.34
N PHE A 816 19.28 -11.28 46.44
CA PHE A 816 20.65 -11.77 46.56
C PHE A 816 20.92 -12.84 45.51
N VAL A 817 21.98 -12.65 44.71
CA VAL A 817 22.39 -13.55 43.63
C VAL A 817 23.85 -14.01 43.79
N GLY A 818 24.43 -13.81 44.98
CA GLY A 818 25.76 -14.27 45.35
C GLY A 818 25.81 -15.69 45.92
N LEU A 819 27.01 -16.15 46.28
CA LEU A 819 27.20 -17.40 47.01
C LEU A 819 26.86 -17.20 48.50
N ALA A 820 26.36 -18.25 49.17
CA ALA A 820 26.01 -18.16 50.59
C ALA A 820 27.25 -17.88 51.47
N GLY A 821 27.14 -16.92 52.40
CA GLY A 821 28.26 -16.49 53.26
C GLY A 821 29.07 -15.30 52.71
N HIS A 822 28.74 -14.83 51.51
CA HIS A 822 29.34 -13.65 50.90
C HIS A 822 28.46 -12.42 51.13
N THR A 823 29.04 -11.34 51.63
CA THR A 823 28.32 -10.11 51.97
C THR A 823 28.82 -8.95 51.11
N PHE A 824 27.95 -7.99 50.83
CA PHE A 824 28.37 -6.73 50.22
C PHE A 824 29.18 -5.95 51.24
N ASN A 825 30.49 -5.91 51.06
CA ASN A 825 31.46 -5.35 52.01
C ASN A 825 32.47 -4.53 51.23
N LEU A 826 32.55 -3.23 51.48
CA LEU A 826 33.46 -2.34 50.80
C LEU A 826 34.72 -2.14 51.64
N THR A 827 35.89 -2.49 51.10
CA THR A 827 37.21 -2.19 51.64
C THR A 827 37.86 -1.02 50.89
N SER A 828 39.02 -0.58 51.36
CA SER A 828 39.79 0.51 50.75
C SER A 828 40.37 0.20 49.36
N THR A 829 40.13 -0.99 48.81
CA THR A 829 40.63 -1.40 47.48
C THR A 829 39.52 -1.88 46.54
N ASP A 830 38.27 -1.76 46.95
CA ASP A 830 37.16 -2.37 46.23
C ASP A 830 36.59 -1.48 45.13
N MET A 831 35.92 -2.16 44.22
CA MET A 831 35.15 -1.57 43.14
C MET A 831 33.69 -2.02 43.21
N VAL A 832 32.76 -1.08 43.07
CA VAL A 832 31.35 -1.38 42.87
C VAL A 832 31.05 -1.37 41.38
N LEU A 833 30.38 -2.44 40.93
CA LEU A 833 29.87 -2.62 39.58
C LEU A 833 28.35 -2.57 39.63
N LEU A 834 27.77 -1.72 38.78
CA LEU A 834 26.42 -1.90 38.29
C LEU A 834 26.53 -2.63 36.95
N LYS A 835 25.84 -3.75 36.76
CA LYS A 835 26.04 -4.60 35.57
C LYS A 835 24.80 -5.38 35.16
N THR A 836 24.83 -5.92 33.94
CA THR A 836 23.83 -6.86 33.43
C THR A 836 24.43 -8.26 33.27
N GLY A 837 23.57 -9.28 33.18
CA GLY A 837 24.00 -10.65 32.84
C GLY A 837 24.67 -11.40 33.99
N ASP A 838 25.79 -12.08 33.71
CA ASP A 838 26.49 -12.95 34.68
C ASP A 838 26.87 -12.16 35.94
N PRO A 839 26.48 -12.59 37.15
CA PRO A 839 26.91 -11.95 38.40
C PRO A 839 28.44 -11.96 38.61
N ASN A 840 29.20 -12.75 37.85
CA ASN A 840 30.65 -12.90 37.99
C ASN A 840 31.45 -12.03 37.00
N GLY A 841 32.69 -11.70 37.37
CA GLY A 841 33.61 -10.90 36.54
C GLY A 841 33.15 -9.46 36.25
N VAL A 842 33.85 -8.81 35.33
CA VAL A 842 33.69 -7.38 34.96
C VAL A 842 32.96 -7.14 33.63
N ALA A 843 32.68 -8.19 32.87
CA ALA A 843 31.95 -8.08 31.60
C ALA A 843 30.51 -7.55 31.82
N ASN A 844 30.00 -6.81 30.84
CA ASN A 844 28.67 -6.19 30.85
C ASN A 844 28.44 -5.19 32.01
N ALA A 845 29.51 -4.57 32.51
CA ALA A 845 29.41 -3.47 33.46
C ALA A 845 28.68 -2.27 32.80
N VAL A 846 27.59 -1.85 33.42
CA VAL A 846 26.79 -0.66 33.11
C VAL A 846 27.50 0.59 33.65
N HIS A 847 28.03 0.52 34.87
CA HIS A 847 28.88 1.56 35.46
C HIS A 847 29.79 0.94 36.53
N ALA A 848 31.00 1.47 36.71
CA ALA A 848 31.92 1.04 37.75
C ALA A 848 32.46 2.20 38.59
N PHE A 849 32.63 2.00 39.89
CA PHE A 849 33.29 2.97 40.77
C PHE A 849 34.31 2.24 41.65
N ALA A 850 35.59 2.63 41.56
CA ALA A 850 36.68 2.04 42.35
C ALA A 850 37.30 3.02 43.34
N SER A 851 37.68 2.53 44.53
CA SER A 851 38.51 3.26 45.49
C SER A 851 39.98 2.81 45.42
N ASN A 852 40.91 3.76 45.58
CA ASN A 852 42.36 3.53 45.63
C ASN A 852 42.93 2.64 44.51
N THR A 853 42.72 3.03 43.25
CA THR A 853 43.08 2.22 42.06
C THR A 853 44.57 1.91 41.90
N GLY A 854 45.45 2.51 42.72
CA GLY A 854 46.90 2.28 42.70
C GLY A 854 47.34 0.88 43.14
N THR A 855 46.45 0.09 43.76
CA THR A 855 46.78 -1.26 44.26
C THR A 855 46.44 -2.40 43.28
N ASN A 856 45.55 -2.19 42.29
CA ASN A 856 45.25 -3.20 41.26
C ASN A 856 44.72 -2.62 39.92
N PRO A 857 45.57 -1.96 39.12
CA PRO A 857 45.17 -1.24 37.91
C PRO A 857 44.62 -2.15 36.78
N ALA A 858 44.93 -3.44 36.78
CA ALA A 858 44.50 -4.37 35.74
C ALA A 858 42.98 -4.65 35.78
N LEU A 859 42.38 -4.71 36.97
CA LEU A 859 40.94 -4.95 37.14
C LEU A 859 40.11 -3.77 36.65
N TYR A 860 40.53 -2.57 37.05
CA TYR A 860 39.91 -1.33 36.65
C TYR A 860 40.05 -1.10 35.13
N ALA A 861 41.20 -1.45 34.55
CA ALA A 861 41.41 -1.42 33.10
C ALA A 861 40.49 -2.39 32.34
N ALA A 862 40.16 -3.54 32.93
CA ALA A 862 39.32 -4.58 32.30
C ALA A 862 37.83 -4.20 32.20
N VAL A 863 37.36 -3.18 32.93
CA VAL A 863 36.01 -2.63 32.76
C VAL A 863 35.95 -1.83 31.46
N THR A 864 35.10 -2.27 30.53
CA THR A 864 34.87 -1.60 29.24
C THR A 864 33.76 -0.55 29.29
N GLY A 865 32.87 -0.62 30.30
CA GLY A 865 31.82 0.37 30.53
C GLY A 865 32.30 1.65 31.23
N PRO A 866 31.44 2.67 31.36
CA PRO A 866 31.70 3.89 32.12
C PRO A 866 32.27 3.59 33.52
N LYS A 867 33.31 4.32 33.93
CA LYS A 867 34.01 4.02 35.19
C LYS A 867 34.65 5.24 35.85
N LEU A 868 34.63 5.24 37.18
CA LEU A 868 35.23 6.28 38.04
C LEU A 868 36.21 5.68 39.05
N ALA A 869 37.18 6.48 39.49
CA ALA A 869 38.25 6.05 40.39
C ALA A 869 38.68 7.16 41.36
N SER A 870 38.84 6.84 42.63
CA SER A 870 39.41 7.73 43.66
C SER A 870 40.83 7.32 44.08
N THR A 871 41.69 8.29 44.44
CA THR A 871 43.11 8.09 44.80
C THR A 871 43.43 8.19 46.30
N LEU A 872 42.44 8.41 47.17
CA LEU A 872 42.68 8.56 48.61
C LEU A 872 42.66 7.21 49.33
N GLY A 873 43.79 6.83 49.92
CA GLY A 873 43.95 5.64 50.74
C GLY A 873 44.02 5.99 52.23
N ASN A 874 42.89 5.85 52.94
CA ASN A 874 42.76 5.39 54.34
C ASN A 874 41.49 5.95 54.99
N GLY A 875 40.55 5.05 55.33
CA GLY A 875 39.57 5.20 56.42
C GLY A 875 38.78 6.51 56.48
N GLY A 876 37.70 6.58 55.71
CA GLY A 876 36.75 7.69 55.65
C GLY A 876 36.15 7.72 54.25
N GLY A 877 34.85 7.50 54.11
CA GLY A 877 34.19 7.24 52.81
C GLY A 877 34.65 8.17 51.69
N THR A 878 34.98 7.61 50.52
CA THR A 878 35.46 8.39 49.38
C THR A 878 34.30 8.83 48.50
N PHE A 879 34.17 10.13 48.31
CA PHE A 879 33.13 10.76 47.50
C PHE A 879 33.74 11.26 46.18
N GLN A 880 33.02 11.13 45.06
CA GLN A 880 33.33 11.87 43.84
C GLN A 880 32.06 12.53 43.29
N TYR A 881 31.96 13.84 43.49
CA TYR A 881 30.89 14.68 42.96
C TYR A 881 31.44 15.75 42.01
N PRO A 882 30.59 16.26 41.12
CA PRO A 882 30.77 17.60 40.57
C PRO A 882 31.01 18.66 41.66
N LEU A 883 32.14 19.37 41.59
CA LEU A 883 32.43 20.55 42.42
C LEU A 883 31.76 21.83 41.91
N SER A 884 31.20 21.79 40.71
CA SER A 884 30.63 22.93 40.00
C SER A 884 29.37 22.54 39.24
N THR A 885 28.42 23.47 39.15
CA THR A 885 27.22 23.36 38.30
C THR A 885 27.52 23.30 36.80
N THR A 886 28.78 23.52 36.40
CA THR A 886 29.24 23.44 35.00
C THR A 886 29.65 22.04 34.54
N GLN A 887 29.65 21.06 35.46
CA GLN A 887 29.94 19.65 35.16
C GLN A 887 28.70 18.93 34.65
N THR A 888 28.90 17.84 33.91
CA THR A 888 27.87 17.18 33.08
C THR A 888 27.85 15.67 33.31
N THR A 889 26.80 14.99 32.83
CA THR A 889 26.71 13.52 32.90
C THR A 889 27.85 12.79 32.18
N ALA A 890 28.51 13.44 31.22
CA ALA A 890 29.71 12.92 30.58
C ALA A 890 30.90 12.76 31.56
N ASP A 891 30.89 13.43 32.71
CA ASP A 891 31.98 13.29 33.67
C ASP A 891 31.98 11.92 34.41
N TYR A 892 30.92 11.11 34.25
CA TYR A 892 30.83 9.71 34.71
C TYR A 892 31.36 8.68 33.70
N ASP A 893 31.85 9.11 32.52
CA ASP A 893 32.33 8.20 31.45
C ASP A 893 33.79 7.74 31.62
N GLY A 894 34.51 8.31 32.60
CA GLY A 894 35.90 7.98 32.92
C GLY A 894 36.97 8.65 32.05
N ALA A 895 36.61 9.34 30.95
CA ALA A 895 37.56 9.99 30.05
C ALA A 895 38.21 11.24 30.66
N LYS A 896 37.50 11.93 31.56
CA LYS A 896 37.99 13.10 32.32
C LYS A 896 38.48 12.78 33.74
N ALA A 897 38.17 11.58 34.25
CA ALA A 897 38.55 11.10 35.57
C ALA A 897 39.89 10.33 35.57
N ALA A 898 40.50 10.12 34.40
CA ALA A 898 41.78 9.44 34.27
C ALA A 898 42.93 10.30 34.82
N ALA A 899 43.39 9.95 36.03
CA ALA A 899 44.71 10.29 36.58
C ALA A 899 45.12 11.77 36.50
N SER A 900 44.56 12.61 37.37
CA SER A 900 45.08 13.95 37.60
C SER A 900 45.45 14.13 39.06
N THR A 901 46.76 14.23 39.35
CA THR A 901 47.31 14.74 40.62
C THR A 901 47.17 16.26 40.75
N SER A 902 46.29 16.88 39.96
CA SER A 902 46.07 18.32 39.99
C SER A 902 45.27 18.71 41.21
N VAL A 903 45.91 19.51 42.08
CA VAL A 903 45.32 20.25 43.20
C VAL A 903 44.17 21.19 42.81
N SER A 904 43.84 21.29 41.51
CA SER A 904 42.73 22.07 40.96
C SER A 904 41.42 21.29 40.80
N PHE A 905 41.42 19.98 41.01
CA PHE A 905 40.23 19.13 40.93
C PHE A 905 40.10 18.31 42.22
N ASN A 906 39.98 19.02 43.35
CA ASN A 906 39.80 18.44 44.68
C ASN A 906 38.37 17.90 44.84
N TRP A 907 38.17 16.61 44.61
CA TRP A 907 36.95 15.89 45.01
C TRP A 907 36.77 16.02 46.54
N GLY A 908 35.70 16.68 47.00
CA GLY A 908 35.49 17.09 48.40
C GLY A 908 34.44 16.27 49.18
N ASP A 909 34.32 16.55 50.48
CA ASP A 909 33.41 15.87 51.42
C ASP A 909 31.94 16.17 51.12
N GLY A 910 31.19 15.12 50.74
CA GLY A 910 29.86 15.13 50.13
C GLY A 910 28.67 15.59 50.98
N PHE A 911 28.68 16.83 51.48
CA PHE A 911 27.48 17.51 51.99
C PHE A 911 27.44 18.98 51.56
N GLY A 912 26.31 19.44 51.02
CA GLY A 912 26.04 20.88 50.85
C GLY A 912 25.48 21.30 49.49
N ALA A 913 25.34 22.61 49.33
CA ALA A 913 24.58 23.27 48.26
C ALA A 913 24.99 22.88 46.83
N ASN A 914 26.21 22.38 46.59
CA ASN A 914 26.69 22.05 45.25
C ASN A 914 26.08 20.74 44.70
N ASN A 915 25.89 19.71 45.52
CA ASN A 915 25.23 18.47 45.08
C ASN A 915 23.73 18.73 44.81
N ILE A 916 23.11 19.47 45.73
CA ILE A 916 21.73 19.96 45.59
C ILE A 916 21.59 20.78 44.30
N ALA A 917 22.53 21.70 44.04
CA ALA A 917 22.53 22.52 42.83
C ALA A 917 22.76 21.70 41.55
N TYR A 918 23.59 20.66 41.58
CA TYR A 918 23.79 19.78 40.43
C TYR A 918 22.54 18.93 40.14
N ILE A 919 21.93 18.31 41.15
CA ILE A 919 20.68 17.56 41.01
C ILE A 919 19.54 18.50 40.55
N ALA A 920 19.47 19.70 41.12
CA ALA A 920 18.53 20.73 40.69
C ALA A 920 18.78 21.18 39.24
N ALA A 921 20.03 21.32 38.79
CA ALA A 921 20.38 21.64 37.41
C ALA A 921 20.01 20.50 36.44
N LEU A 922 20.26 19.24 36.83
CA LEU A 922 19.83 18.06 36.07
C LEU A 922 18.31 18.05 35.88
N ARG A 923 17.55 18.33 36.94
CA ARG A 923 16.08 18.41 36.85
C ARG A 923 15.60 19.64 36.09
N ALA A 924 16.27 20.79 36.24
CA ALA A 924 15.94 22.01 35.50
C ALA A 924 16.17 21.87 33.99
N SER A 925 17.08 20.98 33.57
CA SER A 925 17.29 20.68 32.15
C SER A 925 16.07 20.02 31.48
N VAL A 926 15.13 19.50 32.26
CA VAL A 926 13.89 18.86 31.78
C VAL A 926 12.61 19.57 32.25
N ALA A 927 12.71 20.66 33.03
CA ALA A 927 11.56 21.42 33.53
C ALA A 927 11.19 22.61 32.61
N PRO A 928 9.90 22.96 32.45
CA PRO A 928 9.51 24.15 31.69
C PRO A 928 10.00 25.45 32.37
N PRO A 929 10.21 26.55 31.61
CA PRO A 929 10.97 27.71 32.07
C PRO A 929 10.42 28.40 33.33
N ALA A 930 11.31 28.83 34.22
CA ALA A 930 10.94 29.54 35.44
C ALA A 930 10.22 30.87 35.15
N GLY A 931 9.03 31.06 35.74
CA GLY A 931 8.21 32.28 35.61
C GLY A 931 6.80 32.05 35.06
N THR A 932 6.49 30.86 34.56
CA THR A 932 5.11 30.46 34.27
C THR A 932 4.48 29.92 35.55
N VAL A 933 3.57 30.68 36.18
CA VAL A 933 2.72 30.14 37.26
C VAL A 933 1.73 29.18 36.61
N VAL A 934 2.16 27.93 36.46
CA VAL A 934 1.26 26.82 36.14
C VAL A 934 0.50 26.55 37.45
N PRO A 935 -0.85 26.60 37.47
CA PRO A 935 -1.64 26.09 38.59
C PRO A 935 -1.10 24.73 38.98
N GLY A 936 -1.01 24.47 40.29
CA GLY A 936 -0.33 23.30 40.84
C GLY A 936 -0.58 22.04 40.01
N ALA A 937 0.45 21.19 39.90
CA ALA A 937 0.50 20.02 39.03
C ALA A 937 -0.80 19.20 38.96
N ILE A 938 -1.54 19.21 40.07
CA ILE A 938 -2.93 18.80 40.19
C ILE A 938 -3.74 19.88 40.90
N VAL A 939 -4.97 20.11 40.44
CA VAL A 939 -5.90 21.07 41.02
C VAL A 939 -7.21 20.40 41.44
N VAL A 940 -7.86 20.93 42.48
CA VAL A 940 -9.23 20.55 42.83
C VAL A 940 -10.15 21.21 41.82
N ASN A 941 -10.68 20.43 40.89
CA ASN A 941 -11.49 20.92 39.80
C ASN A 941 -12.94 21.17 40.24
N ARG A 942 -13.48 20.26 41.06
CA ARG A 942 -14.88 20.30 41.51
C ARG A 942 -15.06 19.62 42.86
N VAL A 943 -16.04 20.10 43.63
CA VAL A 943 -16.58 19.41 44.82
C VAL A 943 -18.10 19.25 44.67
N TYR A 944 -18.65 18.20 45.24
CA TYR A 944 -20.07 17.86 45.21
C TYR A 944 -20.52 17.50 46.62
N ASN A 945 -21.47 18.29 47.13
CA ASN A 945 -22.22 17.99 48.36
C ASN A 945 -23.53 17.34 47.92
N GLY A 946 -23.67 16.06 48.22
CA GLY A 946 -24.88 15.28 47.92
C GLY A 946 -25.85 15.22 49.09
N SER A 947 -25.38 15.51 50.32
CA SER A 947 -26.19 15.51 51.52
C SER A 947 -25.60 16.42 52.62
N ASN A 948 -26.44 16.88 53.55
CA ASN A 948 -26.00 17.65 54.73
C ASN A 948 -26.17 16.86 56.03
N ASP A 949 -26.47 15.56 55.95
CA ASP A 949 -26.29 14.69 57.11
C ASP A 949 -24.78 14.53 57.30
N GLY A 950 -24.29 14.68 58.54
CA GLY A 950 -22.84 14.72 58.83
C GLY A 950 -22.07 13.42 58.56
N ASP A 951 -22.58 12.53 57.71
CA ASP A 951 -21.97 11.28 57.29
C ASP A 951 -21.32 11.34 55.90
N GLY A 952 -21.45 12.46 55.17
CA GLY A 952 -20.82 12.70 53.86
C GLY A 952 -21.08 11.64 52.81
N ARG A 953 -22.14 10.83 52.96
CA ARG A 953 -22.31 9.59 52.22
C ARG A 953 -22.52 9.79 50.72
N PHE A 954 -23.09 10.93 50.34
CA PHE A 954 -23.36 11.28 48.94
C PHE A 954 -22.37 12.29 48.35
N ASP A 955 -21.29 12.60 49.08
CA ASP A 955 -20.32 13.61 48.66
C ASP A 955 -19.25 13.04 47.73
N ALA A 956 -18.72 13.92 46.86
CA ALA A 956 -17.66 13.59 45.92
C ALA A 956 -16.77 14.80 45.60
N MET A 957 -15.60 14.56 45.04
CA MET A 957 -14.75 15.59 44.45
C MET A 957 -14.07 15.11 43.17
N GLU A 958 -13.68 16.05 42.32
CA GLU A 958 -12.93 15.81 41.10
C GLU A 958 -11.61 16.60 41.13
N LEU A 959 -10.51 15.91 40.84
CA LEU A 959 -9.18 16.50 40.67
C LEU A 959 -8.81 16.48 39.19
N LEU A 960 -8.15 17.54 38.72
CA LEU A 960 -7.62 17.62 37.36
C LEU A 960 -6.10 17.68 37.39
N VAL A 961 -5.47 16.76 36.67
CA VAL A 961 -4.02 16.76 36.45
C VAL A 961 -3.70 17.78 35.35
N THR A 962 -2.94 18.82 35.69
CA THR A 962 -2.57 19.92 34.78
C THR A 962 -1.14 19.81 34.29
N GLN A 963 -0.31 19.02 34.99
CA GLN A 963 1.05 18.68 34.60
C GLN A 963 1.09 17.30 33.96
N ASP A 964 1.81 17.15 32.85
CA ASP A 964 1.97 15.83 32.23
C ASP A 964 2.92 14.96 33.05
N HIS A 965 2.63 13.66 33.11
CA HIS A 965 3.39 12.70 33.90
C HIS A 965 3.55 13.14 35.36
N LEU A 966 2.44 13.31 36.07
CA LEU A 966 2.41 13.69 37.47
C LEU A 966 2.35 12.47 38.39
N ASP A 967 3.29 12.39 39.33
CA ASP A 967 3.22 11.48 40.46
C ASP A 967 2.44 12.15 41.61
N ILE A 968 1.33 11.53 42.04
CA ILE A 968 0.54 12.01 43.17
C ILE A 968 0.63 11.09 44.39
N ARG A 969 1.51 10.09 44.39
CA ARG A 969 1.70 9.21 45.54
C ARG A 969 2.03 10.03 46.79
N ASN A 970 1.43 9.63 47.91
CA ASN A 970 1.54 10.28 49.22
C ASN A 970 0.97 11.70 49.32
N LEU A 971 0.41 12.28 48.24
CA LEU A 971 -0.38 13.50 48.36
C LEU A 971 -1.59 13.24 49.26
N LEU A 972 -2.02 14.28 49.97
CA LEU A 972 -3.18 14.25 50.83
C LEU A 972 -4.30 15.06 50.22
N VAL A 973 -5.50 14.50 50.31
CA VAL A 973 -6.76 15.19 50.07
C VAL A 973 -7.47 15.30 51.40
N LYS A 974 -7.92 16.51 51.73
CA LYS A 974 -8.49 16.80 53.04
C LYS A 974 -9.63 17.80 52.94
N ASP A 975 -10.77 17.49 53.56
CA ASP A 975 -11.83 18.46 53.88
C ASP A 975 -11.55 19.16 55.22
N PHE A 976 -12.04 20.38 55.34
CA PHE A 976 -11.86 21.26 56.50
C PHE A 976 -13.20 21.90 56.85
N GLU A 977 -13.57 21.87 58.13
CA GLU A 977 -14.86 22.39 58.60
C GLU A 977 -14.75 23.78 59.26
N SER A 978 -13.80 24.01 60.18
CA SER A 978 -13.73 25.31 60.90
C SER A 978 -12.42 25.70 61.62
N ASN A 979 -11.39 24.85 61.74
CA ASN A 979 -10.16 25.16 62.51
C ASN A 979 -8.84 25.01 61.71
N ILE A 980 -7.94 26.02 61.71
CA ILE A 980 -6.65 25.99 60.98
C ILE A 980 -5.59 25.01 61.51
N THR A 981 -5.65 24.60 62.78
CA THR A 981 -4.56 23.82 63.41
C THR A 981 -4.97 22.45 63.96
N ALA A 982 -6.26 22.26 64.28
CA ALA A 982 -6.76 21.04 64.92
C ALA A 982 -8.05 20.52 64.24
N ASP A 983 -8.10 20.58 62.91
CA ASP A 983 -9.27 20.18 62.15
C ASP A 983 -9.45 18.65 62.08
N ASN A 984 -10.68 18.22 62.37
CA ASN A 984 -11.14 16.84 62.43
C ASN A 984 -11.86 16.40 61.14
N GLY A 985 -11.73 17.12 60.02
CA GLY A 985 -12.26 16.65 58.74
C GLY A 985 -11.65 15.32 58.28
N GLY A 986 -12.29 14.71 57.31
CA GLY A 986 -11.77 13.55 56.60
C GLY A 986 -10.42 13.84 55.92
N LYS A 987 -9.56 12.83 55.89
CA LYS A 987 -8.24 12.97 55.26
C LYS A 987 -7.79 11.66 54.68
N TYR A 988 -7.50 11.70 53.39
CA TYR A 988 -7.13 10.54 52.60
C TYR A 988 -5.80 10.80 51.91
N ARG A 989 -4.89 9.84 52.07
CA ARG A 989 -3.61 9.83 51.39
C ARG A 989 -3.73 8.98 50.14
N PHE A 990 -3.24 9.49 49.02
CA PHE A 990 -2.96 8.65 47.85
C PHE A 990 -1.89 7.64 48.22
N ASN A 991 -2.24 6.36 48.19
CA ASN A 991 -1.32 5.32 48.59
C ASN A 991 -0.08 5.34 47.71
N ASN A 992 1.02 4.83 48.25
CA ASN A 992 2.23 4.64 47.46
C ASN A 992 2.09 3.41 46.54
N THR A 993 1.19 3.50 45.57
CA THR A 993 0.92 2.48 44.55
C THR A 993 1.31 2.99 43.19
N ASP A 994 1.85 2.12 42.34
CA ASP A 994 2.28 2.47 40.98
C ASP A 994 1.15 3.08 40.14
N PHE A 995 -0.10 2.78 40.47
CA PHE A 995 -1.28 3.41 39.87
C PHE A 995 -1.23 4.94 39.86
N TRP A 996 -0.61 5.58 40.85
CA TRP A 996 -0.59 7.04 41.02
C TRP A 996 0.68 7.73 40.53
N GLN A 997 1.65 6.97 40.00
CA GLN A 997 3.01 7.47 39.80
C GLN A 997 3.23 8.28 38.52
N ASP A 998 2.29 8.19 37.57
CA ASP A 998 2.48 8.72 36.23
C ASP A 998 1.17 9.16 35.54
N LEU A 999 0.49 10.15 36.12
CA LEU A 999 -0.76 10.65 35.59
C LEU A 999 -0.54 11.69 34.47
N ARG A 1000 -1.22 11.54 33.34
CA ARG A 1000 -1.08 12.45 32.20
C ARG A 1000 -1.80 13.79 32.40
N ALA A 1001 -1.33 14.83 31.72
CA ALA A 1001 -2.01 16.12 31.67
C ALA A 1001 -3.40 15.95 31.04
N GLY A 1002 -4.42 16.38 31.76
CA GLY A 1002 -5.82 16.20 31.39
C GLY A 1002 -6.47 14.94 31.96
N THR A 1003 -5.82 14.16 32.83
CA THR A 1003 -6.47 13.10 33.61
C THR A 1003 -7.36 13.68 34.71
N THR A 1004 -8.59 13.19 34.82
CA THR A 1004 -9.56 13.55 35.86
C THR A 1004 -9.72 12.42 36.88
N ILE A 1005 -9.66 12.75 38.18
CA ILE A 1005 -9.82 11.78 39.27
C ILE A 1005 -11.04 12.15 40.11
N VAL A 1006 -12.05 11.29 40.12
CA VAL A 1006 -13.26 11.40 40.93
C VAL A 1006 -13.11 10.54 42.18
N LEU A 1007 -13.24 11.16 43.36
CA LEU A 1007 -13.22 10.50 44.66
C LEU A 1007 -14.57 10.66 45.35
N ARG A 1008 -15.20 9.57 45.80
CA ARG A 1008 -16.55 9.59 46.44
C ARG A 1008 -16.78 8.45 47.43
N LYS A 1009 -17.90 8.45 48.15
CA LYS A 1009 -18.15 7.49 49.24
C LYS A 1009 -19.10 6.32 48.91
N LEU A 1010 -20.22 6.57 48.23
CA LEU A 1010 -21.16 5.51 47.83
C LEU A 1010 -20.72 4.81 46.55
N ALA A 1011 -20.76 3.47 46.51
CA ALA A 1011 -20.83 2.73 45.24
C ALA A 1011 -22.07 3.18 44.46
N GLY A 1012 -21.95 3.28 43.12
CA GLY A 1012 -23.07 3.66 42.26
C GLY A 1012 -24.24 2.64 42.32
N PRO A 1013 -25.20 2.68 41.36
CA PRO A 1013 -26.32 1.73 41.34
C PRO A 1013 -25.85 0.26 41.39
N ALA A 1014 -26.74 -0.66 41.79
CA ALA A 1014 -26.40 -2.08 41.91
C ALA A 1014 -25.69 -2.62 40.64
N GLY A 1015 -24.48 -3.18 40.82
CA GLY A 1015 -23.60 -3.60 39.72
C GLY A 1015 -22.48 -2.61 39.37
N TYR A 1016 -22.40 -1.46 40.04
CA TYR A 1016 -21.34 -0.49 39.85
C TYR A 1016 -19.95 -1.07 40.20
N ALA A 1017 -19.01 -0.97 39.27
CA ALA A 1017 -17.58 -1.26 39.46
C ALA A 1017 -16.78 0.05 39.40
N GLN A 1018 -15.79 0.20 40.29
CA GLN A 1018 -14.90 1.36 40.28
C GLN A 1018 -14.13 1.43 38.96
N ASP A 1019 -13.92 2.64 38.46
CA ASP A 1019 -13.14 2.86 37.26
C ASP A 1019 -11.69 3.16 37.65
N VAL A 1020 -10.81 2.24 37.26
CA VAL A 1020 -9.37 2.29 37.48
C VAL A 1020 -8.63 2.28 36.14
N ASP A 1021 -9.33 2.44 35.02
CA ASP A 1021 -8.69 2.44 33.71
C ASP A 1021 -8.16 3.84 33.38
N ALA A 1022 -6.94 4.13 33.81
CA ALA A 1022 -6.30 5.41 33.52
C ALA A 1022 -6.16 5.73 32.02
N SER A 1023 -6.39 4.75 31.10
CA SER A 1023 -6.32 4.96 29.65
C SER A 1023 -7.51 5.73 29.08
N ASP A 1024 -8.64 5.78 29.80
CA ASP A 1024 -9.78 6.63 29.43
C ASP A 1024 -9.67 8.05 30.03
N PHE A 1025 -8.59 8.29 30.79
CA PHE A 1025 -8.25 9.54 31.47
C PHE A 1025 -9.28 9.98 32.53
N THR A 1026 -10.19 9.10 32.97
CA THR A 1026 -11.15 9.33 34.04
C THR A 1026 -11.08 8.20 35.08
N ILE A 1027 -10.61 8.54 36.27
CA ILE A 1027 -10.49 7.57 37.36
C ILE A 1027 -11.64 7.81 38.34
N ASP A 1028 -12.50 6.82 38.60
CA ASP A 1028 -13.62 6.93 39.55
C ASP A 1028 -13.46 5.93 40.70
N LEU A 1029 -13.09 6.48 41.87
CA LEU A 1029 -12.75 5.71 43.05
C LEU A 1029 -13.63 6.03 44.27
N LEU A 1030 -13.92 4.96 45.01
CA LEU A 1030 -14.41 5.03 46.37
C LEU A 1030 -13.27 5.43 47.32
N LEU A 1031 -13.54 6.39 48.20
CA LEU A 1031 -12.63 6.86 49.24
C LEU A 1031 -12.21 5.71 50.18
N GLU A 1032 -13.09 4.74 50.42
CA GLU A 1032 -12.80 3.55 51.22
C GLU A 1032 -12.00 2.46 50.47
N ASN A 1033 -11.64 2.67 49.20
CA ASN A 1033 -10.78 1.71 48.51
C ASN A 1033 -9.35 1.79 49.05
N ALA A 1034 -9.09 0.95 50.05
CA ALA A 1034 -7.82 0.80 50.75
C ALA A 1034 -6.63 0.43 49.85
N THR A 1035 -6.87 0.02 48.60
CA THR A 1035 -5.82 -0.24 47.62
C THR A 1035 -5.17 1.07 47.18
N TYR A 1036 -5.98 2.07 46.87
CA TYR A 1036 -5.53 3.32 46.26
C TYR A 1036 -5.48 4.50 47.22
N LEU A 1037 -6.23 4.43 48.33
CA LEU A 1037 -6.31 5.49 49.33
C LEU A 1037 -6.19 4.94 50.75
N THR A 1038 -5.54 5.67 51.65
CA THR A 1038 -5.50 5.37 53.09
C THR A 1038 -6.16 6.51 53.85
N SER A 1039 -7.14 6.19 54.71
CA SER A 1039 -7.69 7.15 55.66
C SER A 1039 -6.69 7.41 56.78
N GLU A 1040 -6.32 8.68 56.97
CA GLU A 1040 -5.33 9.10 57.97
C GLU A 1040 -6.00 9.52 59.30
N SER A 1041 -7.33 9.37 59.42
CA SER A 1041 -8.11 9.70 60.62
C SER A 1041 -9.01 8.54 61.04
N ALA A 1042 -8.85 8.07 62.28
CA ALA A 1042 -9.79 7.13 62.89
C ALA A 1042 -11.06 7.86 63.35
N GLY A 1043 -12.20 7.57 62.70
CA GLY A 1043 -13.53 8.02 63.13
C GLY A 1043 -14.05 9.34 62.53
N ASN A 1044 -13.23 10.04 61.74
CA ASN A 1044 -13.65 11.27 61.05
C ASN A 1044 -13.99 10.96 59.59
N VAL A 1045 -15.00 11.67 59.05
CA VAL A 1045 -15.59 11.38 57.74
C VAL A 1045 -15.35 12.55 56.80
N PHE A 1046 -15.04 12.25 55.54
CA PHE A 1046 -15.01 13.27 54.49
C PHE A 1046 -16.45 13.71 54.21
N ASN A 1047 -16.81 14.92 54.64
CA ASN A 1047 -18.18 15.43 54.64
C ASN A 1047 -18.16 16.90 54.22
N ILE A 1048 -18.51 17.18 52.96
CA ILE A 1048 -18.46 18.54 52.41
C ILE A 1048 -19.75 19.26 52.75
N THR A 1049 -19.72 20.17 53.72
CA THR A 1049 -20.83 21.05 54.05
C THR A 1049 -20.82 22.37 53.26
N GLN A 1050 -21.77 23.25 53.59
CA GLN A 1050 -21.97 24.55 52.97
C GLN A 1050 -20.85 25.57 53.23
N THR A 1051 -19.95 25.28 54.16
CA THR A 1051 -18.86 26.18 54.58
C THR A 1051 -17.51 25.50 54.60
N ASP A 1052 -17.35 24.37 53.90
CA ASP A 1052 -16.14 23.57 53.99
C ASP A 1052 -15.15 23.87 52.86
N MET A 1053 -13.91 23.45 53.08
CA MET A 1053 -12.82 23.59 52.12
C MET A 1053 -12.14 22.24 51.89
N VAL A 1054 -11.87 21.92 50.64
CA VAL A 1054 -11.04 20.78 50.24
C VAL A 1054 -9.67 21.26 49.80
N VAL A 1055 -8.61 20.61 50.27
CA VAL A 1055 -7.23 20.93 49.92
C VAL A 1055 -6.50 19.69 49.42
N ILE A 1056 -5.71 19.84 48.36
CA ILE A 1056 -4.66 18.90 47.97
C ILE A 1056 -3.35 19.42 48.55
N LYS A 1057 -2.57 18.59 49.25
CA LYS A 1057 -1.33 19.04 49.90
C LYS A 1057 -0.25 17.97 49.99
N THR A 1058 0.99 18.44 50.18
CA THR A 1058 2.14 17.65 50.61
C THR A 1058 2.37 17.78 52.12
N GLY A 1059 3.19 16.88 52.68
CA GLY A 1059 3.65 16.95 54.06
C GLY A 1059 2.69 16.34 55.09
N GLY A 1060 2.59 16.97 56.27
CA GLY A 1060 1.84 16.44 57.41
C GLY A 1060 0.32 16.48 57.25
N ALA A 1061 -0.38 15.54 57.91
CA ALA A 1061 -1.84 15.35 57.82
C ALA A 1061 -2.69 16.47 58.50
N ALA A 1062 -2.06 17.41 59.21
CA ALA A 1062 -2.71 18.52 59.90
C ALA A 1062 -2.42 19.88 59.23
N GLY A 1063 -3.34 20.84 59.41
CA GLY A 1063 -3.23 22.21 58.91
C GLY A 1063 -3.16 22.34 57.38
N VAL A 1064 -2.95 23.57 56.90
CA VAL A 1064 -2.92 23.93 55.46
C VAL A 1064 -1.52 24.12 54.87
N ALA A 1065 -0.46 24.01 55.69
CA ALA A 1065 0.92 24.09 55.20
C ALA A 1065 1.21 22.96 54.21
N GLY A 1066 1.87 23.28 53.10
CA GLY A 1066 2.11 22.34 51.99
C GLY A 1066 0.92 22.20 51.02
N ALA A 1067 -0.11 23.04 51.12
CA ALA A 1067 -1.20 23.08 50.15
C ALA A 1067 -0.68 23.29 48.73
N ILE A 1068 -1.10 22.45 47.80
CA ILE A 1068 -0.87 22.57 46.35
C ILE A 1068 -2.02 23.36 45.73
N HIS A 1069 -3.26 23.04 46.10
CA HIS A 1069 -4.46 23.71 45.63
C HIS A 1069 -5.57 23.62 46.68
N ALA A 1070 -6.44 24.63 46.76
CA ALA A 1070 -7.61 24.64 47.65
C ALA A 1070 -8.90 25.01 46.93
N PHE A 1071 -10.03 24.43 47.36
CA PHE A 1071 -11.36 24.75 46.87
C PHE A 1071 -12.31 24.90 48.06
N ALA A 1072 -13.08 25.99 48.17
CA ALA A 1072 -14.02 26.19 49.28
C ALA A 1072 -15.44 26.59 48.87
N THR A 1073 -16.44 26.10 49.61
CA THR A 1073 -17.84 26.55 49.52
C THR A 1073 -18.05 27.77 50.42
N ARG A 1074 -18.65 28.84 49.89
CA ARG A 1074 -18.79 30.15 50.58
C ARG A 1074 -17.49 30.72 51.19
N GLY A 1075 -16.34 30.38 50.60
CA GLY A 1075 -15.02 30.78 51.08
C GLY A 1075 -14.63 30.10 52.38
N GLY A 1076 -15.28 29.00 52.75
CA GLY A 1076 -14.99 28.24 53.95
C GLY A 1076 -15.58 28.85 55.23
N GLY A 1077 -16.53 29.79 55.12
CA GLY A 1077 -17.05 30.59 56.25
C GLY A 1077 -18.53 30.98 56.14
N SER A 1078 -19.13 31.40 57.25
CA SER A 1078 -20.57 31.70 57.33
C SER A 1078 -20.94 33.04 56.66
N GLY A 1079 -22.14 33.11 56.09
CA GLY A 1079 -22.67 34.34 55.49
C GLY A 1079 -21.96 34.82 54.22
N GLY A 1080 -21.14 33.98 53.57
CA GLY A 1080 -20.41 34.33 52.35
C GLY A 1080 -19.11 35.11 52.61
N THR A 1081 -18.64 35.17 53.85
CA THR A 1081 -17.33 35.74 54.19
C THR A 1081 -16.28 34.63 54.18
N PRO A 1082 -15.18 34.75 53.39
CA PRO A 1082 -14.11 33.77 53.42
C PRO A 1082 -13.52 33.61 54.82
N SER A 1083 -13.32 32.37 55.26
CA SER A 1083 -12.74 32.11 56.58
C SER A 1083 -11.26 32.45 56.63
N ALA A 1084 -10.74 32.64 57.85
CA ALA A 1084 -9.30 32.79 58.08
C ALA A 1084 -8.51 31.58 57.53
N LEU A 1085 -9.13 30.40 57.57
CA LEU A 1085 -8.67 29.16 56.92
C LEU A 1085 -8.41 29.35 55.42
N TYR A 1086 -9.44 29.70 54.66
CA TYR A 1086 -9.33 29.87 53.21
C TYR A 1086 -8.37 31.01 52.83
N THR A 1087 -8.33 32.06 53.64
CA THR A 1087 -7.41 33.19 53.43
C THR A 1087 -5.95 32.78 53.65
N SER A 1088 -5.68 31.85 54.56
CA SER A 1088 -4.32 31.40 54.90
C SER A 1088 -3.64 30.51 53.84
N VAL A 1089 -4.39 29.94 52.89
CA VAL A 1089 -3.80 29.21 51.75
C VAL A 1089 -3.18 30.19 50.77
N THR A 1090 -1.87 30.08 50.56
CA THR A 1090 -1.08 30.93 49.64
C THR A 1090 -1.01 30.37 48.22
N SER A 1091 -1.31 29.08 48.06
CA SER A 1091 -1.34 28.39 46.77
C SER A 1091 -2.61 28.73 45.98
N PRO A 1092 -2.66 28.42 44.66
CA PRO A 1092 -3.85 28.67 43.85
C PRO A 1092 -5.10 28.06 44.51
N LYS A 1093 -6.18 28.85 44.51
CA LYS A 1093 -7.40 28.51 45.23
C LYS A 1093 -8.65 29.00 44.52
N LEU A 1094 -9.72 28.25 44.69
CA LEU A 1094 -11.03 28.52 44.12
C LEU A 1094 -12.12 28.62 45.20
N VAL A 1095 -13.10 29.49 44.97
CA VAL A 1095 -14.26 29.67 45.85
C VAL A 1095 -15.57 29.61 45.07
N SER A 1096 -16.60 28.99 45.67
CA SER A 1096 -17.98 29.00 45.18
C SER A 1096 -18.87 29.98 45.98
N PRO A 1097 -19.61 30.91 45.32
CA PRO A 1097 -20.38 31.96 45.99
C PRO A 1097 -21.82 31.59 46.42
N ASN A 1098 -22.38 30.45 46.00
CA ASN A 1098 -23.76 30.05 46.30
C ASN A 1098 -23.84 28.88 47.31
N THR A 1099 -24.95 28.84 48.03
CA THR A 1099 -25.34 27.84 49.04
C THR A 1099 -26.82 27.67 48.90
N ASP A 1100 -27.33 26.44 48.82
CA ASP A 1100 -28.73 26.17 49.19
C ASP A 1100 -28.94 24.67 49.49
N ALA A 1101 -29.47 24.46 50.69
CA ALA A 1101 -29.99 23.21 51.20
C ALA A 1101 -31.35 22.88 50.53
N GLY A 1102 -31.60 21.59 50.31
CA GLY A 1102 -32.94 21.07 50.09
C GLY A 1102 -33.37 20.94 48.63
N GLY A 1103 -33.29 19.72 48.11
CA GLY A 1103 -34.25 19.21 47.13
C GLY A 1103 -33.90 19.29 45.65
N ASP A 1104 -32.75 19.86 45.24
CA ASP A 1104 -32.33 19.86 43.83
C ASP A 1104 -30.86 19.41 43.69
N PRO A 1105 -30.60 18.20 43.16
CA PRO A 1105 -29.26 17.65 42.99
C PRO A 1105 -28.61 18.24 41.73
N SER A 1106 -28.00 19.43 41.82
CA SER A 1106 -27.28 20.01 40.68
C SER A 1106 -26.10 20.93 41.05
N SER A 1107 -24.91 20.32 40.99
CA SER A 1107 -23.64 20.74 40.33
C SER A 1107 -23.35 22.22 40.03
N PHE A 1108 -22.11 22.68 40.35
CA PHE A 1108 -21.42 23.74 39.59
C PHE A 1108 -19.89 23.58 39.62
N HIS A 1109 -19.09 24.20 38.74
CA HIS A 1109 -18.97 24.26 37.25
C HIS A 1109 -17.78 25.21 36.96
N TYR A 1110 -16.91 24.85 35.99
CA TYR A 1110 -15.80 25.66 35.47
C TYR A 1110 -16.22 27.10 35.14
N PRO A 1111 -15.34 28.13 35.17
CA PRO A 1111 -15.71 29.45 34.68
C PRO A 1111 -16.11 29.39 33.20
N LEU A 1112 -17.31 29.88 32.88
CA LEU A 1112 -17.70 30.30 31.52
C LEU A 1112 -16.88 31.55 31.16
N ASN A 1113 -15.60 31.34 30.84
CA ASN A 1113 -14.76 32.31 30.15
C ASN A 1113 -14.46 31.76 28.75
N PRO A 1114 -14.70 32.51 27.66
CA PRO A 1114 -14.42 32.07 26.29
C PRO A 1114 -12.96 31.64 26.03
N ASP A 1115 -12.01 32.03 26.88
CA ASP A 1115 -10.57 31.88 26.61
C ASP A 1115 -9.88 30.71 27.34
N GLN A 1116 -10.59 29.99 28.24
CA GLN A 1116 -10.16 28.76 28.95
C GLN A 1116 -8.63 28.63 29.19
N GLN A 1117 -8.08 29.24 30.24
CA GLN A 1117 -6.64 29.22 30.53
C GLN A 1117 -6.31 28.64 31.91
N LEU A 1118 -5.16 27.99 32.03
CA LEU A 1118 -4.61 27.47 33.30
C LEU A 1118 -4.65 28.53 34.42
N SER A 1119 -4.30 29.78 34.12
CA SER A 1119 -4.33 30.89 35.07
C SER A 1119 -5.67 31.11 35.80
N ASP A 1120 -6.78 30.55 35.30
CA ASP A 1120 -8.11 30.72 35.85
C ASP A 1120 -8.31 29.98 37.20
N TYR A 1121 -7.42 29.06 37.57
CA TYR A 1121 -7.38 28.40 38.91
C TYR A 1121 -6.78 29.27 40.03
N ASN A 1122 -6.46 30.55 39.75
CA ASN A 1122 -5.85 31.47 40.71
C ASN A 1122 -6.84 32.46 41.37
N GLY A 1123 -8.11 32.07 41.55
CA GLY A 1123 -9.12 32.77 42.36
C GLY A 1123 -9.62 34.15 41.86
N ALA A 1124 -8.81 34.95 41.16
CA ALA A 1124 -9.14 36.33 40.78
C ALA A 1124 -10.28 36.47 39.76
N LYS A 1125 -10.59 35.41 38.99
CA LYS A 1125 -11.68 35.39 37.99
C LYS A 1125 -12.93 34.63 38.45
N SER A 1126 -12.90 33.90 39.58
CA SER A 1126 -14.00 33.03 39.99
C SER A 1126 -15.20 33.76 40.63
N GLU A 1127 -15.06 35.06 40.95
CA GLU A 1127 -16.12 35.86 41.63
C GLU A 1127 -17.23 36.39 40.70
N ILE A 1128 -17.09 36.27 39.37
CA ILE A 1128 -17.87 37.06 38.39
C ILE A 1128 -19.19 36.40 37.91
N TYR A 1129 -19.45 35.11 38.15
CA TYR A 1129 -20.59 34.39 37.53
C TYR A 1129 -21.54 33.71 38.54
N ARG A 1130 -22.83 34.11 38.55
CA ARG A 1130 -23.89 33.58 39.45
C ARG A 1130 -25.22 33.28 38.69
N GLY A 1131 -25.31 32.16 37.96
CA GLY A 1131 -26.51 31.79 37.16
C GLY A 1131 -27.14 30.43 37.53
N THR A 1132 -28.44 30.23 37.24
CA THR A 1132 -29.35 29.24 37.88
C THR A 1132 -29.90 28.08 37.01
N ILE A 1133 -29.27 27.67 35.90
CA ILE A 1133 -29.80 26.57 35.06
C ILE A 1133 -29.28 25.20 35.55
N ARG A 1134 -30.20 24.37 36.05
CA ARG A 1134 -30.00 23.09 36.74
C ARG A 1134 -30.59 21.94 35.91
N ASN A 1135 -29.76 21.15 35.19
CA ASN A 1135 -30.16 19.82 34.68
C ASN A 1135 -29.02 18.97 34.05
N TRP A 1136 -27.93 18.66 34.75
CA TRP A 1136 -26.97 17.64 34.26
C TRP A 1136 -26.43 16.76 35.40
N GLY A 1137 -26.80 15.48 35.37
CA GLY A 1137 -25.93 14.41 35.84
C GLY A 1137 -25.12 13.90 34.65
N TYR A 1138 -23.82 13.63 34.85
CA TYR A 1138 -22.86 13.03 33.90
C TYR A 1138 -22.43 13.88 32.68
N GLY A 1139 -21.11 14.11 32.52
CA GLY A 1139 -20.49 14.36 31.21
C GLY A 1139 -19.61 15.63 31.03
N PHE A 1140 -18.36 15.45 30.61
CA PHE A 1140 -17.88 15.71 29.24
C PHE A 1140 -18.57 16.80 28.38
N GLY A 1141 -18.79 18.01 28.91
CA GLY A 1141 -19.20 19.13 28.06
C GLY A 1141 -18.11 19.48 27.01
N PRO A 1142 -18.45 19.77 25.74
CA PRO A 1142 -17.45 19.99 24.67
C PRO A 1142 -16.42 21.07 24.97
N GLY A 1143 -16.77 22.08 25.78
CA GLY A 1143 -15.83 23.09 26.24
C GLY A 1143 -14.81 22.56 27.25
N ASN A 1144 -15.23 21.70 28.18
CA ASN A 1144 -14.36 21.06 29.17
C ASN A 1144 -13.43 20.06 28.47
N GLU A 1145 -13.99 19.25 27.57
CA GLU A 1145 -13.21 18.32 26.73
C GLU A 1145 -12.19 19.06 25.87
N ARG A 1146 -12.55 20.18 25.23
CA ARG A 1146 -11.63 20.96 24.39
C ARG A 1146 -10.49 21.59 25.17
N TYR A 1147 -10.76 22.11 26.36
CA TYR A 1147 -9.69 22.66 27.21
C TYR A 1147 -8.75 21.55 27.70
N ILE A 1148 -9.31 20.47 28.23
CA ILE A 1148 -8.57 19.26 28.64
C ILE A 1148 -7.74 18.72 27.46
N GLN A 1149 -8.28 18.77 26.23
CA GLN A 1149 -7.59 18.39 25.00
C GLN A 1149 -6.53 19.42 24.55
N SER A 1150 -6.72 20.72 24.81
CA SER A 1150 -5.80 21.77 24.39
C SER A 1150 -4.48 21.74 25.16
N LEU A 1151 -4.52 21.34 26.44
CA LEU A 1151 -3.33 21.05 27.24
C LEU A 1151 -2.48 19.93 26.62
N ARG A 1152 -3.01 19.20 25.63
CA ARG A 1152 -2.35 18.10 24.94
C ARG A 1152 -1.57 18.52 23.65
N ASN A 1153 -1.59 19.77 23.15
CA ASN A 1153 -1.25 20.09 21.73
C ASN A 1153 -0.14 21.16 21.35
N ALA A 1154 0.62 21.89 22.20
CA ALA A 1154 1.16 23.23 21.82
C ALA A 1154 2.71 23.58 21.79
N LEU A 1155 3.66 23.00 21.01
CA LEU A 1155 5.10 23.46 21.12
C LEU A 1155 6.19 23.24 19.98
N LEU A 1156 6.11 23.77 18.72
CA LEU A 1156 7.28 23.85 17.75
C LEU A 1156 7.29 25.00 16.67
N PRO A 1157 8.40 25.79 16.46
CA PRO A 1157 8.53 26.85 15.43
C PRO A 1157 8.89 26.37 14.01
N ALA A 1158 8.41 27.04 12.94
CA ALA A 1158 8.60 26.65 11.52
C ALA A 1158 9.81 27.30 10.82
N PRO A 1159 10.43 26.65 9.81
CA PRO A 1159 11.54 27.22 9.03
C PRO A 1159 11.05 28.35 8.10
N THR A 1160 11.97 29.24 7.66
CA THR A 1160 11.64 30.38 6.77
C THR A 1160 12.60 30.50 5.59
N ALA A 1161 12.33 31.40 4.63
CA ALA A 1161 13.21 31.71 3.49
C ALA A 1161 13.63 30.50 2.63
N LEU A 1162 12.72 29.53 2.40
CA LEU A 1162 12.99 28.37 1.55
C LEU A 1162 13.17 28.77 0.07
N VAL A 1163 14.27 28.36 -0.55
CA VAL A 1163 14.62 28.59 -1.97
C VAL A 1163 14.96 27.26 -2.64
N ALA A 1164 14.56 27.08 -3.91
CA ALA A 1164 14.87 25.88 -4.71
C ALA A 1164 15.60 26.26 -6.02
N THR A 1165 16.78 25.68 -6.25
CA THR A 1165 17.65 25.96 -7.40
C THR A 1165 17.97 24.68 -8.18
N ALA A 1166 17.69 24.65 -9.48
CA ALA A 1166 17.90 23.48 -10.32
C ALA A 1166 19.31 23.41 -10.93
N SER A 1167 19.85 22.19 -11.03
CA SER A 1167 21.10 21.87 -11.73
C SER A 1167 21.00 20.50 -12.40
N ALA A 1168 21.01 20.44 -13.74
CA ALA A 1168 20.81 19.19 -14.49
C ALA A 1168 19.52 18.45 -14.07
N ASN A 1169 19.65 17.22 -13.58
CA ASN A 1169 18.60 16.38 -13.01
C ASN A 1169 18.59 16.40 -11.47
N ALA A 1170 19.00 17.49 -10.84
CA ALA A 1170 18.96 17.67 -9.39
C ALA A 1170 18.40 19.05 -9.03
N ILE A 1171 17.85 19.17 -7.81
CA ILE A 1171 17.39 20.44 -7.23
C ILE A 1171 18.01 20.61 -5.84
N ALA A 1172 18.65 21.74 -5.60
CA ALA A 1172 19.19 22.15 -4.30
C ALA A 1172 18.22 23.10 -3.58
N LEU A 1173 17.98 22.86 -2.30
CA LEU A 1173 17.13 23.62 -1.41
C LEU A 1173 17.94 24.29 -0.30
N THR A 1174 17.57 25.50 0.09
CA THR A 1174 18.14 26.22 1.26
C THR A 1174 17.03 26.94 2.04
N TRP A 1175 17.09 26.99 3.37
CA TRP A 1175 16.15 27.73 4.24
C TRP A 1175 16.85 28.26 5.51
N ALA A 1176 16.15 29.11 6.26
CA ALA A 1176 16.56 29.58 7.58
C ALA A 1176 15.87 28.75 8.68
N ASP A 1177 16.68 28.28 9.64
CA ASP A 1177 16.23 27.61 10.85
C ASP A 1177 15.80 28.64 11.91
N ASN A 1178 14.62 28.43 12.50
CA ASN A 1178 14.04 29.29 13.54
C ASN A 1178 13.78 28.54 14.86
N ALA A 1179 14.07 27.24 14.92
CA ALA A 1179 13.89 26.42 16.11
C ALA A 1179 15.23 26.25 16.84
N THR A 1180 15.16 25.98 18.15
CA THR A 1180 16.35 25.68 18.99
C THR A 1180 16.21 24.38 19.78
N ASN A 1181 15.09 23.68 19.58
CA ASN A 1181 14.67 22.48 20.29
C ASN A 1181 14.08 21.42 19.33
N GLU A 1182 14.38 21.56 18.04
CA GLU A 1182 13.96 20.65 17.00
C GLU A 1182 14.76 19.35 17.02
N THR A 1183 14.09 18.26 16.70
CA THR A 1183 14.71 16.95 16.45
C THR A 1183 15.04 16.76 14.96
N GLY A 1184 14.64 17.68 14.09
CA GLY A 1184 14.98 17.67 12.67
C GLY A 1184 14.12 18.55 11.77
N PHE A 1185 14.26 18.33 10.46
CA PHE A 1185 13.42 18.92 9.42
C PHE A 1185 12.87 17.85 8.48
N GLU A 1186 11.65 18.02 8.02
CA GLU A 1186 11.08 17.19 6.96
C GLU A 1186 10.99 17.99 5.67
N VAL A 1187 11.56 17.45 4.60
CA VAL A 1187 11.44 17.95 3.23
C VAL A 1187 10.48 17.06 2.46
N ALA A 1188 9.41 17.64 1.93
CA ALA A 1188 8.43 16.96 1.11
C ALA A 1188 8.41 17.55 -0.31
N ARG A 1189 8.13 16.72 -1.31
CA ARG A 1189 8.13 17.07 -2.74
C ARG A 1189 6.81 16.70 -3.41
N SER A 1190 6.41 17.48 -4.41
CA SER A 1190 5.22 17.27 -5.23
C SER A 1190 5.51 17.55 -6.71
N LEU A 1191 4.78 16.88 -7.61
CA LEU A 1191 4.78 17.15 -9.06
C LEU A 1191 3.67 18.12 -9.50
N ASP A 1192 2.62 18.28 -8.71
CA ASP A 1192 1.42 19.08 -9.03
C ASP A 1192 1.22 20.29 -8.10
N GLY A 1193 2.00 20.36 -7.01
CA GLY A 1193 1.91 21.42 -6.00
C GLY A 1193 0.78 21.21 -4.99
N VAL A 1194 0.03 20.11 -5.08
CA VAL A 1194 -1.13 19.76 -4.24
C VAL A 1194 -0.82 18.54 -3.38
N THR A 1195 -0.36 17.43 -3.97
CA THR A 1195 -0.06 16.19 -3.26
C THR A 1195 1.44 16.04 -3.03
N TYR A 1196 1.87 16.09 -1.76
CA TYR A 1196 3.28 16.04 -1.36
C TYR A 1196 3.64 14.69 -0.75
N ALA A 1197 4.77 14.13 -1.17
CA ALA A 1197 5.39 12.95 -0.56
C ALA A 1197 6.66 13.38 0.18
N LEU A 1198 6.90 12.80 1.36
CA LEU A 1198 8.14 13.03 2.11
C LEU A 1198 9.33 12.49 1.33
N VAL A 1199 10.36 13.32 1.13
CA VAL A 1199 11.58 12.94 0.38
C VAL A 1199 12.83 12.88 1.24
N ALA A 1200 12.84 13.58 2.38
CA ALA A 1200 13.91 13.47 3.36
C ALA A 1200 13.46 13.91 4.74
N THR A 1201 13.98 13.25 5.77
CA THR A 1201 14.04 13.77 7.13
C THR A 1201 15.49 14.08 7.44
N LEU A 1202 15.75 15.26 7.95
CA LEU A 1202 17.07 15.87 8.09
C LEU A 1202 17.32 16.16 9.57
N ALA A 1203 18.59 16.15 9.95
CA ALA A 1203 19.00 16.40 11.32
C ALA A 1203 18.65 17.83 11.78
N PRO A 1204 18.63 18.11 13.10
CA PRO A 1204 18.51 19.47 13.66
C PRO A 1204 19.54 20.44 13.07
N ASN A 1205 19.27 21.74 13.09
CA ASN A 1205 20.12 22.79 12.50
C ASN A 1205 20.39 22.68 10.98
N THR A 1206 19.75 21.74 10.26
CA THR A 1206 19.94 21.61 8.82
C THR A 1206 19.26 22.77 8.10
N THR A 1207 20.01 23.46 7.24
CA THR A 1207 19.54 24.64 6.48
C THR A 1207 19.60 24.44 4.96
N ALA A 1208 20.02 23.27 4.49
CA ALA A 1208 20.10 22.94 3.06
C ALA A 1208 19.90 21.45 2.77
N PHE A 1209 19.42 21.13 1.57
CA PHE A 1209 19.21 19.76 1.08
C PHE A 1209 19.35 19.67 -0.43
N SER A 1210 19.86 18.57 -0.98
CA SER A 1210 19.94 18.34 -2.43
C SER A 1210 19.18 17.08 -2.82
N ASP A 1211 18.32 17.19 -3.84
CA ASP A 1211 17.46 16.13 -4.35
C ASP A 1211 17.93 15.68 -5.77
N PRO A 1212 18.69 14.58 -5.90
CA PRO A 1212 19.27 14.14 -7.17
C PRO A 1212 18.36 13.18 -7.97
N CYS A 1213 18.78 12.85 -9.20
CA CYS A 1213 18.14 11.83 -10.06
C CYS A 1213 16.70 12.13 -10.49
N LEU A 1214 16.34 13.40 -10.60
CA LEU A 1214 15.03 13.87 -11.03
C LEU A 1214 14.80 13.72 -12.54
N ARG A 1215 13.53 13.70 -12.98
CA ARG A 1215 13.25 13.74 -14.42
C ARG A 1215 13.68 15.10 -14.97
N TYR A 1216 14.37 15.11 -16.11
CA TYR A 1216 14.74 16.35 -16.81
C TYR A 1216 13.49 17.13 -17.24
N ALA A 1217 13.62 18.45 -17.40
CA ALA A 1217 12.55 19.35 -17.83
C ALA A 1217 11.22 19.21 -17.05
N THR A 1218 11.30 18.82 -15.77
CA THR A 1218 10.14 18.57 -14.91
C THR A 1218 10.12 19.59 -13.76
N ARG A 1219 8.95 20.18 -13.49
CA ARG A 1219 8.74 21.10 -12.36
C ARG A 1219 8.47 20.32 -11.08
N TYR A 1220 9.12 20.72 -10.00
CA TYR A 1220 8.93 20.13 -8.67
C TYR A 1220 8.62 21.25 -7.66
N TYR A 1221 7.68 20.94 -6.76
CA TYR A 1221 7.29 21.79 -5.64
C TYR A 1221 7.82 21.16 -4.36
N TYR A 1222 8.36 21.98 -3.46
CA TYR A 1222 8.94 21.53 -2.20
C TYR A 1222 8.32 22.25 -1.00
N LYS A 1223 8.22 21.53 0.11
CA LYS A 1223 7.88 22.09 1.42
C LYS A 1223 8.84 21.58 2.47
N VAL A 1224 9.15 22.41 3.47
CA VAL A 1224 10.00 22.05 4.62
C VAL A 1224 9.31 22.42 5.93
N ARG A 1225 9.30 21.54 6.93
CA ARG A 1225 8.82 21.83 8.30
C ARG A 1225 9.79 21.33 9.35
N THR A 1226 9.75 21.93 10.54
CA THR A 1226 10.51 21.51 11.71
C THR A 1226 9.81 20.32 12.38
N THR A 1227 10.58 19.35 12.84
CA THR A 1227 10.11 18.20 13.62
C THR A 1227 10.62 18.25 15.05
N GLY A 1228 9.83 17.74 16.00
CA GLY A 1228 10.19 17.57 17.41
C GLY A 1228 9.65 16.25 17.93
N GLU A 1229 9.67 16.03 19.25
CA GLU A 1229 9.21 14.78 19.86
C GLU A 1229 7.68 14.62 19.74
N GLY A 1230 7.24 14.00 18.64
CA GLY A 1230 5.82 13.77 18.35
C GLY A 1230 5.06 14.98 17.83
N LEU A 1231 5.74 16.11 17.60
CA LEU A 1231 5.16 17.38 17.16
C LEU A 1231 5.76 17.82 15.82
N PHE A 1232 5.00 18.64 15.10
CA PHE A 1232 5.40 19.24 13.82
C PHE A 1232 5.09 20.74 13.80
N SER A 1233 5.97 21.54 13.21
CA SER A 1233 5.63 22.92 12.85
C SER A 1233 4.76 22.99 11.59
N SER A 1234 4.29 24.19 11.24
CA SER A 1234 3.78 24.48 9.90
C SER A 1234 4.89 24.42 8.84
N TYR A 1235 4.52 24.31 7.55
CA TYR A 1235 5.45 24.17 6.42
C TYR A 1235 5.83 25.52 5.78
N ALA A 1236 7.10 25.70 5.42
CA ALA A 1236 7.57 26.64 4.40
C ALA A 1236 7.53 25.99 3.00
N ALA A 1237 7.39 26.77 1.92
CA ALA A 1237 7.22 26.24 0.55
C ALA A 1237 8.05 26.98 -0.52
N ALA A 1238 8.53 26.26 -1.54
CA ALA A 1238 9.23 26.78 -2.72
C ALA A 1238 9.02 25.87 -3.97
N SER A 1239 9.37 26.32 -5.18
CA SER A 1239 9.30 25.48 -6.39
C SER A 1239 10.34 25.87 -7.46
N THR A 1240 10.78 24.90 -8.27
CA THR A 1240 11.69 25.12 -9.41
C THR A 1240 11.60 23.99 -10.45
N SER A 1241 12.25 24.13 -11.61
CA SER A 1241 12.21 23.15 -12.71
C SER A 1241 13.60 22.64 -13.08
N THR A 1242 13.76 21.32 -13.22
CA THR A 1242 15.02 20.72 -13.69
C THR A 1242 15.35 21.18 -15.12
N THR A 1243 16.63 21.29 -15.44
CA THR A 1243 17.07 21.78 -16.77
C THR A 1243 16.81 20.75 -17.87
N THR A 1244 16.79 21.16 -19.14
CA THR A 1244 16.70 20.24 -20.29
C THR A 1244 17.99 19.44 -20.46
N ARG A 1245 17.89 18.18 -20.87
CA ARG A 1245 19.03 17.26 -21.05
C ARG A 1245 20.07 17.88 -22.03
N PRO A 1246 21.38 17.92 -21.69
CA PRO A 1246 22.38 18.44 -22.63
C PRO A 1246 22.45 17.55 -23.88
N PHE A 1247 22.44 18.16 -25.06
CA PHE A 1247 22.69 17.44 -26.32
C PHE A 1247 24.13 16.91 -26.34
N LEU A 1248 24.30 15.59 -26.29
CA LEU A 1248 25.56 14.93 -26.66
C LEU A 1248 25.72 15.01 -28.18
N SER A 1249 26.43 16.02 -28.68
CA SER A 1249 26.90 16.04 -30.06
C SER A 1249 28.14 15.15 -30.17
N CYS A 1250 27.99 13.99 -30.82
CA CYS A 1250 29.13 13.15 -31.17
C CYS A 1250 29.72 13.66 -32.51
N PRO A 1251 31.01 14.04 -32.59
CA PRO A 1251 31.60 14.47 -33.84
C PRO A 1251 31.70 13.28 -34.80
N ARG A 1252 31.06 13.39 -35.97
CA ARG A 1252 31.25 12.45 -37.09
C ARG A 1252 32.71 12.51 -37.55
N SER A 1253 33.48 11.46 -37.28
CA SER A 1253 34.68 11.16 -38.07
C SER A 1253 34.26 10.53 -39.40
N ARG A 1254 34.77 11.11 -40.50
CA ARG A 1254 34.59 10.64 -41.87
C ARG A 1254 35.51 9.44 -42.10
N PRO A 1255 35.09 8.33 -42.74
CA PRO A 1255 36.03 7.31 -43.18
C PRO A 1255 36.81 7.84 -44.38
N SER A 1256 38.13 7.91 -44.24
CA SER A 1256 39.06 8.01 -45.36
C SER A 1256 39.17 6.64 -46.06
N ALA A 1257 39.09 6.68 -47.39
CA ALA A 1257 39.17 5.54 -48.29
C ALA A 1257 40.48 4.76 -48.14
N VAL A 1258 40.39 3.43 -48.08
CA VAL A 1258 41.00 2.44 -49.00
C VAL A 1258 40.10 1.21 -49.02
#